data_AF-A0A1D2X1E9-F1
#
_entry.id   AF-A0A1D2X1E9-F1
#
_cell.length_a   1.000
_cell.length_b   1.000
_cell.length_c   1.000
_cell.angle_alpha   90.00
_cell.angle_beta   90.00
_cell.angle_gamma   90.00
#
_symmetry.space_group_name_H-M   'P 1'
#
loop_
_entity.id
_entity.type
_entity.pdbx_description
1 polymer ?
#
loop_
_entity_poly.entity_id
_entity_poly.type
_entity_poly.pdbx_seq_one_letter_code
_entity_poly.pdbx_strand_id
1 'polypeptide(L)'
;MEEKIIFNKKHLILTSLLILFILTSVGAISATNSSSDDMNDVQDSSVSVQTQSTVNEVQNMKSITNENITNIKSSNNQKTLSKDTSDIIYVTSNGTGDGKTINNATTLEQALSHITNNGTIQLVTNNNANSDTYKFNNQLTIDNTTVKSGATIFSIIGIYGKTITFDGQNKTRILLITNKYNITIKNIVFTNANSTTGAALYNKGTIILKNNTFINNNANFGAALYSMGNSTITDNNYFIANHVTKNGGAIYNYGVMYLRNNNFTQNTATQWSGAVHNARNITIMNNRMALNTAGQLGGAITNNGNATITGNTLKQNRGKYGGAIHNGEYALIEKNIIRENNASQTGGAIANKGIVVVKANNATTNKAQYGGFLYSNNTTNITDNNILTYNSASKNGGAIYNIGTLYLRNNNLTGNSASKNGGAVDNEKTAIIIYNSMIKNSATSLGGAIYNNGLCEMPGNTFRNNTATYGGAIYNKNTSALSSSKFNENSAKQGGAIYNANLLTMASCTGINATNIYNSANATLNTTMKYISTKISVKSINTTTGNVVIFNATVLDVVGNKLNIGRVQFYVNGTSMGFAKVSNGIASLSNRLSVLNAGTYTITAVYTADNIYNSVNGTAKLVLNKIITKTTSSKINITIGQTGTSTVNVTDNNGKAVGTGSVTVSVNNAVIGTYNLTNGSVKFTYKPANTFANSNITLKVVYNGNGAYNRSTYTGSITVKGLNEVYVSKNGNNSNIGSKSSPYKTIGYALSHVAINGTVYVTAGTYYENNLTTTRSVNITGLSNPNSVILSGSNKKGYLFANNGNESTVNIRNITFTNSTTASSLTGTVSSIGVIYVDNCVFDNLKANESLSASAIYATGYLVMYNTTIRNNKMYKTSDSTIINTGNNIVLVDIKFINNAASGNNAGGTALYLINSNTTVYNCTFINNTATGVNATGGAIKKVSGNLSLNNNTFINNTVSGTGYVFGGAVANFNGQLYVLNTTFNSNSAKSTNSVAGAGALYNQNTILLVYNSTFRSNTATGKNTYGGATYNYITYASYVNSVFTANKATSTGMSIGGAVYFYSGTLTSSYTRFTNNLAKGKTVYGGAFYFEGSSLNITKAVFTSNVANSTNSSAGGAMMIDANATITNSNFTSNHAIGTYNGGGAIVTVGNLTANKNNFISNVASAAGSAISNGGTIKSINGNYWGSTSPSWTSLLYNMNKPSSYSKTKLSN
;
A
#
# COMPACT_ATOMS: atom_id res chain seq x y z
N MET A 1 -69.48 20.61 -1.59
CA MET A 1 -70.51 20.43 -0.53
C MET A 1 -70.00 19.53 0.59
N GLU A 2 -69.30 20.21 1.49
CA GLU A 2 -69.23 20.49 2.93
C GLU A 2 -68.60 19.32 3.68
N GLU A 3 -67.37 19.57 4.26
CA GLU A 3 -66.92 19.90 5.62
C GLU A 3 -66.02 18.79 6.17
N LYS A 4 -64.66 19.02 6.49
CA LYS A 4 -63.81 19.42 7.63
C LYS A 4 -64.07 18.54 8.85
N ILE A 5 -62.97 17.80 9.37
CA ILE A 5 -62.30 17.84 10.68
C ILE A 5 -61.25 16.74 10.73
N ILE A 6 -59.91 17.18 10.72
CA ILE A 6 -58.85 17.38 11.73
C ILE A 6 -57.58 16.68 11.26
N PHE A 7 -56.47 17.46 10.91
CA PHE A 7 -55.33 18.25 11.42
C PHE A 7 -54.19 17.33 11.81
N ASN A 8 -52.89 17.55 11.21
CA ASN A 8 -51.62 18.26 11.36
C ASN A 8 -50.63 17.46 12.20
N LYS A 9 -49.37 17.23 11.66
CA LYS A 9 -48.04 17.85 11.85
C LYS A 9 -47.01 16.78 12.20
N LYS A 10 -45.95 16.61 11.39
CA LYS A 10 -44.48 16.75 11.32
C LYS A 10 -43.97 17.70 12.39
N HIS A 11 -43.07 17.27 13.25
CA HIS A 11 -41.66 17.63 13.47
C HIS A 11 -41.42 17.93 14.95
N LEU A 12 -40.50 17.24 15.63
CA LEU A 12 -39.27 17.84 16.16
C LEU A 12 -39.01 17.32 17.58
N ILE A 13 -38.01 16.50 17.83
CA ILE A 13 -36.64 16.59 18.37
C ILE A 13 -36.66 16.16 19.85
N LEU A 14 -35.92 15.15 20.16
CA LEU A 14 -34.75 15.27 21.05
C LEU A 14 -34.66 14.05 21.96
N THR A 15 -33.60 13.19 21.87
CA THR A 15 -32.57 13.04 22.90
C THR A 15 -32.93 11.87 23.82
N SER A 16 -32.28 10.73 23.72
CA SER A 16 -31.58 10.27 24.93
C SER A 16 -32.56 9.64 25.92
N LEU A 17 -32.87 8.29 25.81
CA LEU A 17 -32.98 7.66 27.14
C LEU A 17 -33.31 6.17 26.99
N LEU A 18 -32.26 5.33 26.84
CA LEU A 18 -32.43 4.30 27.87
C LEU A 18 -31.08 3.66 28.20
N ILE A 19 -30.21 4.51 28.94
CA ILE A 19 -29.34 4.02 30.03
C ILE A 19 -29.94 4.46 31.38
N LEU A 20 -30.57 3.52 32.26
CA LEU A 20 -29.98 3.19 33.56
C LEU A 20 -31.07 2.72 34.53
N PHE A 21 -31.11 1.43 34.84
CA PHE A 21 -31.11 1.01 36.24
C PHE A 21 -30.46 -0.37 36.39
N ILE A 22 -29.12 -0.40 36.91
CA ILE A 22 -28.32 -0.54 38.13
C ILE A 22 -27.56 -1.87 38.09
N LEU A 23 -26.13 -1.79 38.07
CA LEU A 23 -24.96 -2.09 38.91
C LEU A 23 -25.36 -2.92 40.13
N THR A 24 -24.85 -4.12 40.36
CA THR A 24 -23.98 -4.42 41.50
C THR A 24 -23.15 -5.67 41.21
N SER A 25 -21.78 -5.55 41.24
CA SER A 25 -20.67 -5.75 42.18
C SER A 25 -19.82 -6.95 41.78
N VAL A 26 -18.53 -6.77 41.40
CA VAL A 26 -17.19 -7.17 41.88
C VAL A 26 -17.24 -8.57 42.51
N GLY A 27 -16.51 -9.57 41.96
CA GLY A 27 -15.38 -10.34 42.47
C GLY A 27 -15.78 -11.78 42.81
N ALA A 28 -15.23 -12.80 42.12
CA ALA A 28 -14.37 -13.87 42.65
C ALA A 28 -14.80 -15.23 42.10
N ILE A 29 -13.93 -15.90 41.30
CA ILE A 29 -13.27 -17.21 41.29
C ILE A 29 -14.17 -18.26 41.94
N SER A 30 -14.51 -19.35 41.17
CA SER A 30 -14.21 -20.78 41.30
C SER A 30 -15.44 -21.62 40.98
N ALA A 31 -15.29 -22.45 39.94
CA ALA A 31 -15.22 -23.90 39.77
C ALA A 31 -16.61 -24.54 39.85
N THR A 32 -16.93 -25.21 38.80
CA THR A 32 -17.06 -26.66 38.52
C THR A 32 -18.54 -27.05 38.53
N ASN A 33 -18.90 -27.61 37.38
CA ASN A 33 -19.43 -28.97 37.15
C ASN A 33 -20.82 -28.91 36.52
N SER A 34 -20.76 -29.43 35.27
CA SER A 34 -21.18 -30.69 34.67
C SER A 34 -22.63 -30.63 34.24
N SER A 35 -22.74 -30.71 32.92
CA SER A 35 -23.17 -31.74 31.94
C SER A 35 -24.64 -32.11 32.14
N SER A 36 -25.32 -31.96 31.02
CA SER A 36 -25.79 -33.06 30.17
C SER A 36 -27.17 -32.73 29.59
N ASP A 37 -27.11 -32.60 28.24
CA ASP A 37 -27.56 -33.48 27.15
C ASP A 37 -28.95 -33.08 26.67
N ASP A 38 -28.94 -32.60 25.43
CA ASP A 38 -29.55 -33.27 24.27
C ASP A 38 -30.45 -32.31 23.50
N MET A 39 -29.97 -31.91 22.30
CA MET A 39 -30.16 -32.16 20.85
C MET A 39 -31.64 -32.09 20.49
N ASN A 40 -31.98 -31.10 19.58
CA ASN A 40 -32.66 -31.27 18.28
C ASN A 40 -32.71 -29.95 17.53
N ASP A 41 -31.89 -29.79 16.42
CA ASP A 41 -31.98 -29.68 14.96
C ASP A 41 -33.42 -29.41 14.49
N VAL A 42 -33.72 -28.25 13.78
CA VAL A 42 -33.93 -27.78 12.40
C VAL A 42 -35.21 -26.95 12.36
N GLN A 43 -35.09 -25.63 11.90
CA GLN A 43 -35.74 -24.99 10.74
C GLN A 43 -35.73 -23.48 10.90
N ASP A 44 -34.85 -22.77 10.10
CA ASP A 44 -34.98 -21.84 8.97
C ASP A 44 -36.24 -20.98 9.09
N SER A 45 -36.00 -19.64 9.33
CA SER A 45 -36.59 -18.58 8.51
C SER A 45 -36.06 -17.21 8.96
N SER A 46 -35.02 -16.64 8.22
CA SER A 46 -35.35 -15.22 7.97
C SER A 46 -34.49 -14.68 6.82
N VAL A 47 -34.97 -14.83 5.48
CA VAL A 47 -35.23 -13.94 4.33
C VAL A 47 -36.16 -12.80 4.75
N SER A 48 -35.49 -11.71 5.10
CA SER A 48 -36.00 -10.43 4.57
C SER A 48 -35.46 -9.26 5.38
N VAL A 49 -34.12 -8.95 5.20
CA VAL A 49 -33.95 -7.50 5.34
C VAL A 49 -32.59 -7.10 4.77
N GLN A 50 -32.25 -7.28 3.49
CA GLN A 50 -31.02 -6.64 3.00
C GLN A 50 -31.28 -5.89 1.71
N THR A 51 -32.42 -5.25 1.52
CA THR A 51 -32.74 -4.35 0.41
C THR A 51 -32.76 -2.90 0.88
N GLN A 52 -32.07 -2.62 2.05
CA GLN A 52 -32.05 -1.20 2.44
C GLN A 52 -30.64 -0.75 2.77
N SER A 53 -29.53 -1.63 2.60
CA SER A 53 -28.14 -1.26 2.87
C SER A 53 -27.37 -1.08 1.56
N THR A 54 -28.13 -1.22 0.38
CA THR A 54 -27.63 -1.00 -0.99
C THR A 54 -28.29 0.24 -1.60
N VAL A 55 -29.28 0.79 -0.85
CA VAL A 55 -29.86 2.10 -1.16
C VAL A 55 -29.16 3.18 -0.33
N ASN A 56 -28.31 2.77 0.66
CA ASN A 56 -27.55 3.73 1.48
C ASN A 56 -26.09 3.80 1.06
N GLU A 57 -25.67 3.00 0.09
CA GLU A 57 -24.32 3.02 -0.51
C GLU A 57 -24.35 3.67 -1.89
N VAL A 58 -25.60 3.83 -2.45
CA VAL A 58 -25.94 4.59 -3.67
C VAL A 58 -26.37 6.00 -3.30
N GLN A 59 -26.56 6.33 -2.00
CA GLN A 59 -26.84 7.69 -1.52
C GLN A 59 -25.61 8.29 -0.83
N ASN A 60 -24.62 7.45 -0.51
CA ASN A 60 -23.36 7.95 0.07
C ASN A 60 -22.26 8.05 -0.98
N MET A 61 -22.52 7.62 -2.25
CA MET A 61 -21.72 7.88 -3.45
C MET A 61 -22.24 9.11 -4.20
N LYS A 62 -23.42 9.47 -3.82
CA LYS A 62 -23.99 10.77 -4.19
C LYS A 62 -23.46 11.88 -3.28
N SER A 63 -22.79 11.76 -2.23
CA SER A 63 -22.36 12.85 -1.35
C SER A 63 -20.84 12.96 -1.31
N ILE A 64 -20.11 12.10 -2.17
CA ILE A 64 -18.66 12.33 -2.31
C ILE A 64 -18.33 12.63 -3.77
N THR A 65 -19.35 12.68 -4.60
CA THR A 65 -19.18 13.06 -6.02
C THR A 65 -19.91 14.38 -6.29
N ASN A 66 -20.55 15.02 -5.25
CA ASN A 66 -21.19 16.35 -5.37
C ASN A 66 -20.39 17.42 -4.65
N GLU A 67 -19.19 17.16 -4.07
CA GLU A 67 -18.35 18.24 -3.53
C GLU A 67 -17.05 18.39 -4.32
N ASN A 68 -16.99 17.71 -5.56
CA ASN A 68 -15.83 18.06 -6.41
C ASN A 68 -16.27 18.36 -7.83
N ILE A 69 -17.58 18.46 -8.11
CA ILE A 69 -18.18 18.78 -9.41
C ILE A 69 -18.87 20.14 -9.33
N THR A 70 -18.63 21.06 -8.37
CA THR A 70 -19.08 22.45 -8.44
C THR A 70 -17.89 23.39 -8.54
N ASN A 71 -16.65 22.86 -8.90
CA ASN A 71 -15.61 23.87 -9.24
C ASN A 71 -15.02 23.61 -10.62
N ILE A 72 -15.82 22.97 -11.64
CA ILE A 72 -15.16 22.87 -12.96
C ILE A 72 -16.20 23.05 -14.05
N LYS A 73 -17.41 23.56 -13.77
CA LYS A 73 -18.39 24.02 -14.78
C LYS A 73 -18.14 25.46 -15.17
N SER A 74 -17.06 25.92 -15.75
CA SER A 74 -17.21 27.01 -16.71
C SER A 74 -16.25 26.82 -17.89
N SER A 75 -16.70 25.99 -18.98
CA SER A 75 -16.73 26.55 -20.35
C SER A 75 -16.46 25.45 -21.37
N ASN A 76 -17.47 24.67 -21.99
CA ASN A 76 -18.30 24.57 -23.20
C ASN A 76 -17.49 24.11 -24.40
N ASN A 77 -17.88 22.92 -25.12
CA ASN A 77 -18.75 22.70 -26.28
C ASN A 77 -18.23 21.54 -27.14
N GLN A 78 -18.81 20.20 -27.19
CA GLN A 78 -19.72 19.46 -28.09
C GLN A 78 -18.99 18.28 -28.74
N LYS A 79 -19.34 16.84 -28.51
CA LYS A 79 -20.14 15.90 -29.31
C LYS A 79 -19.34 14.63 -29.60
N THR A 80 -19.41 13.24 -28.95
CA THR A 80 -20.00 11.90 -28.82
C THR A 80 -19.15 10.86 -29.53
N LEU A 81 -18.60 9.41 -28.90
CA LEU A 81 -19.07 8.06 -28.59
C LEU A 81 -18.08 7.02 -29.10
N SER A 82 -17.58 5.58 -28.30
CA SER A 82 -17.56 4.26 -27.67
C SER A 82 -17.45 3.16 -28.72
N LYS A 83 -16.33 1.36 -28.60
CA LYS A 83 -16.12 0.25 -27.66
C LYS A 83 -16.11 -1.08 -28.40
N ASP A 84 -15.42 -2.70 -27.78
CA ASP A 84 -15.45 -3.69 -26.66
C ASP A 84 -14.73 -4.96 -27.06
N THR A 85 -13.75 -6.39 -26.05
CA THR A 85 -13.71 -6.93 -24.70
C THR A 85 -13.41 -8.41 -24.73
N SER A 86 -12.40 -9.52 -23.60
CA SER A 86 -12.16 -10.44 -22.47
C SER A 86 -13.34 -11.39 -22.28
N ASP A 87 -13.23 -13.13 -22.49
CA ASP A 87 -14.16 -14.29 -22.42
C ASP A 87 -14.57 -14.56 -20.97
N ILE A 88 -15.69 -14.07 -20.65
CA ILE A 88 -16.36 -14.26 -19.37
C ILE A 88 -17.17 -15.55 -19.42
N ILE A 89 -16.96 -16.69 -18.36
CA ILE A 89 -17.82 -17.85 -18.17
C ILE A 89 -18.68 -17.68 -16.91
N TYR A 90 -20.01 -17.53 -17.23
CA TYR A 90 -20.94 -17.26 -16.14
C TYR A 90 -21.26 -18.58 -15.42
N VAL A 91 -21.04 -18.51 -14.08
CA VAL A 91 -21.18 -19.72 -13.26
C VAL A 91 -22.18 -19.44 -12.13
N THR A 92 -23.10 -20.31 -12.03
CA THR A 92 -23.91 -20.29 -10.81
C THR A 92 -23.80 -21.63 -10.10
N SER A 93 -24.23 -21.66 -8.84
CA SER A 93 -24.08 -22.87 -8.03
C SER A 93 -24.91 -24.03 -8.58
N ASN A 94 -25.98 -23.85 -9.45
CA ASN A 94 -26.82 -24.92 -10.02
C ASN A 94 -26.85 -24.84 -11.54
N GLY A 95 -25.76 -24.33 -11.96
CA GLY A 95 -25.76 -24.11 -13.41
C GLY A 95 -25.90 -25.41 -14.20
N THR A 96 -26.67 -25.54 -15.20
CA THR A 96 -26.80 -26.73 -16.06
C THR A 96 -26.57 -26.36 -17.52
N GLY A 97 -26.18 -25.05 -17.57
CA GLY A 97 -26.08 -24.53 -18.94
C GLY A 97 -24.66 -24.51 -19.47
N ASP A 98 -24.35 -23.97 -20.45
CA ASP A 98 -23.04 -24.06 -21.14
C ASP A 98 -22.14 -22.89 -20.74
N GLY A 99 -22.67 -21.89 -19.78
CA GLY A 99 -21.81 -20.88 -19.15
C GLY A 99 -21.48 -19.70 -20.05
N LYS A 100 -22.24 -19.71 -21.17
CA LYS A 100 -21.96 -18.65 -22.16
C LYS A 100 -22.72 -17.37 -21.81
N THR A 101 -23.83 -17.27 -21.16
CA THR A 101 -24.62 -16.13 -20.69
C THR A 101 -24.99 -16.30 -19.22
N ILE A 102 -25.39 -15.12 -18.57
CA ILE A 102 -25.75 -15.14 -17.16
C ILE A 102 -26.95 -16.06 -16.95
N ASN A 103 -27.98 -16.23 -17.98
CA ASN A 103 -29.20 -17.03 -17.82
C ASN A 103 -28.98 -18.50 -18.19
N ASN A 104 -27.70 -18.79 -18.65
CA ASN A 104 -27.32 -20.18 -18.98
C ASN A 104 -25.98 -20.53 -18.33
N ALA A 105 -25.97 -20.14 -17.12
CA ALA A 105 -24.72 -20.28 -16.37
C ALA A 105 -24.37 -21.76 -16.18
N THR A 106 -23.11 -22.12 -16.39
CA THR A 106 -22.64 -23.50 -16.19
C THR A 106 -22.13 -23.68 -14.77
N THR A 107 -21.62 -24.83 -14.58
CA THR A 107 -21.03 -25.06 -13.26
C THR A 107 -19.58 -24.59 -13.21
N LEU A 108 -19.09 -24.33 -12.02
CA LEU A 108 -17.69 -23.89 -11.80
C LEU A 108 -16.72 -24.92 -12.35
N GLU A 109 -16.93 -26.20 -12.34
CA GLU A 109 -16.04 -27.26 -12.84
C GLU A 109 -15.98 -27.25 -14.37
N GLN A 110 -17.10 -27.14 -14.83
CA GLN A 110 -17.14 -27.08 -16.30
C GLN A 110 -16.46 -25.81 -16.82
N ALA A 111 -16.72 -24.75 -15.93
CA ALA A 111 -16.06 -23.50 -16.35
C ALA A 111 -14.54 -23.64 -16.28
N LEU A 112 -14.05 -24.22 -15.41
CA LEU A 112 -12.60 -24.38 -15.23
C LEU A 112 -12.02 -25.25 -16.35
N SER A 113 -12.73 -26.29 -16.91
CA SER A 113 -12.22 -27.19 -17.95
C SER A 113 -12.08 -26.49 -19.29
N HIS A 114 -12.73 -25.29 -19.16
CA HIS A 114 -12.76 -24.65 -20.49
C HIS A 114 -12.18 -23.24 -20.42
N ILE A 115 -11.76 -22.97 -19.08
CA ILE A 115 -11.28 -21.60 -18.92
C ILE A 115 -10.00 -21.39 -19.72
N THR A 116 -9.81 -20.07 -20.38
CA THR A 116 -8.58 -19.73 -21.12
C THR A 116 -7.74 -18.73 -20.33
N ASN A 117 -6.45 -18.51 -20.69
CA ASN A 117 -5.61 -17.53 -19.99
C ASN A 117 -6.22 -16.12 -20.03
N ASN A 118 -6.24 -15.37 -19.08
CA ASN A 118 -6.77 -14.03 -18.84
C ASN A 118 -8.29 -14.00 -18.86
N GLY A 119 -8.96 -15.33 -18.95
CA GLY A 119 -10.42 -15.46 -18.88
C GLY A 119 -10.95 -15.22 -17.48
N THR A 120 -12.22 -14.72 -17.52
CA THR A 120 -12.86 -14.48 -16.21
C THR A 120 -13.98 -15.49 -15.99
N ILE A 121 -13.84 -16.23 -14.83
CA ILE A 121 -15.02 -16.95 -14.33
C ILE A 121 -15.87 -16.02 -13.45
N GLN A 122 -16.97 -15.53 -14.13
CA GLN A 122 -17.86 -14.62 -13.40
C GLN A 122 -18.95 -15.40 -12.68
N LEU A 123 -18.85 -15.32 -11.28
CA LEU A 123 -19.84 -16.01 -10.48
C LEU A 123 -21.11 -15.15 -10.33
N VAL A 124 -22.25 -15.64 -10.79
CA VAL A 124 -23.51 -14.88 -10.80
C VAL A 124 -24.53 -15.60 -9.94
N THR A 125 -25.74 -15.02 -9.75
CA THR A 125 -26.76 -15.64 -8.90
C THR A 125 -27.84 -16.30 -9.75
N ASN A 126 -28.45 -17.33 -9.16
CA ASN A 126 -29.55 -18.02 -9.83
C ASN A 126 -30.82 -17.18 -9.85
N ASN A 127 -31.49 -17.04 -11.02
CA ASN A 127 -32.79 -16.39 -11.18
C ASN A 127 -32.77 -14.94 -10.67
N ASN A 128 -31.54 -14.18 -10.63
CA ASN A 128 -31.40 -12.77 -10.20
C ASN A 128 -31.50 -12.64 -8.68
N ALA A 129 -31.27 -13.77 -8.01
CA ALA A 129 -31.24 -13.72 -6.54
C ALA A 129 -30.10 -12.84 -6.04
N ASN A 130 -30.33 -12.24 -4.79
CA ASN A 130 -29.34 -11.33 -4.18
C ASN A 130 -28.10 -12.08 -3.70
N SER A 131 -28.16 -13.44 -3.77
CA SER A 131 -27.00 -14.22 -3.32
C SER A 131 -27.02 -15.61 -3.93
N ASP A 132 -25.86 -16.16 -4.13
CA ASP A 132 -25.70 -17.55 -4.58
C ASP A 132 -24.61 -18.23 -3.75
N THR A 133 -24.97 -19.52 -3.39
CA THR A 133 -24.02 -20.27 -2.56
C THR A 133 -23.58 -21.55 -3.28
N TYR A 134 -22.22 -21.66 -3.43
CA TYR A 134 -21.59 -22.88 -3.96
C TYR A 134 -21.16 -23.79 -2.82
N LYS A 135 -21.91 -24.99 -2.86
CA LYS A 135 -21.60 -25.93 -1.76
C LYS A 135 -20.59 -26.99 -2.23
N PHE A 136 -19.50 -27.05 -1.49
CA PHE A 136 -18.41 -27.95 -1.92
C PHE A 136 -18.39 -29.18 -1.01
N ASN A 137 -18.66 -30.34 -1.75
CA ASN A 137 -18.54 -31.61 -1.00
C ASN A 137 -17.13 -32.18 -1.07
N ASN A 138 -16.49 -31.76 -2.09
CA ASN A 138 -15.06 -32.07 -2.27
C ASN A 138 -14.28 -30.83 -2.67
N GLN A 139 -12.91 -30.94 -2.25
CA GLN A 139 -12.08 -29.79 -2.64
C GLN A 139 -12.03 -29.64 -4.15
N LEU A 140 -12.06 -28.22 -4.61
CA LEU A 140 -11.79 -27.92 -6.04
C LEU A 140 -10.31 -27.63 -6.26
N THR A 141 -9.69 -28.64 -7.06
CA THR A 141 -8.26 -28.46 -7.34
C THR A 141 -8.05 -27.82 -8.72
N ILE A 142 -7.35 -26.71 -8.59
CA ILE A 142 -6.97 -26.09 -9.87
C ILE A 142 -5.60 -26.61 -10.31
N ASP A 143 -5.60 -27.57 -11.31
CA ASP A 143 -4.40 -28.21 -11.88
C ASP A 143 -4.65 -28.62 -13.33
N ASN A 144 -3.75 -29.35 -13.88
CA ASN A 144 -3.80 -29.63 -15.33
C ASN A 144 -4.97 -30.56 -15.67
N THR A 145 -5.51 -31.14 -14.67
CA THR A 145 -6.66 -32.02 -14.95
C THR A 145 -7.97 -31.24 -14.92
N THR A 146 -8.10 -30.18 -14.03
CA THR A 146 -9.33 -29.38 -13.96
C THR A 146 -9.32 -28.23 -14.96
N VAL A 147 -8.11 -27.83 -15.10
CA VAL A 147 -7.99 -26.80 -16.14
C VAL A 147 -7.48 -27.43 -17.44
N LYS A 148 -8.29 -28.02 -18.29
CA LYS A 148 -7.94 -28.87 -19.44
C LYS A 148 -7.55 -28.03 -20.64
N SER A 149 -7.82 -26.87 -20.28
CA SER A 149 -7.55 -25.95 -21.40
C SER A 149 -6.08 -25.58 -21.47
N GLY A 150 -5.28 -25.84 -20.43
CA GLY A 150 -3.86 -25.45 -20.36
C GLY A 150 -3.67 -24.05 -19.80
N ALA A 151 -4.80 -23.33 -19.31
CA ALA A 151 -4.70 -21.96 -18.77
C ALA A 151 -3.99 -21.97 -17.41
N THR A 152 -3.03 -20.96 -17.32
CA THR A 152 -2.29 -20.89 -16.05
C THR A 152 -2.52 -19.55 -15.36
N ILE A 153 -3.23 -18.49 -16.13
CA ILE A 153 -3.53 -17.16 -15.57
C ILE A 153 -5.00 -16.84 -15.84
N PHE A 154 -5.84 -16.67 -14.79
CA PHE A 154 -7.24 -16.30 -14.98
C PHE A 154 -7.84 -15.80 -13.65
N SER A 155 -9.13 -15.15 -13.85
CA SER A 155 -9.74 -14.56 -12.65
C SER A 155 -11.04 -15.28 -12.31
N ILE A 156 -11.27 -15.34 -10.99
CA ILE A 156 -12.57 -15.76 -10.46
C ILE A 156 -13.19 -14.60 -9.68
N ILE A 157 -14.36 -14.15 -10.33
CA ILE A 157 -14.86 -12.89 -9.76
C ILE A 157 -16.36 -13.04 -9.48
N GLY A 158 -16.71 -12.66 -8.24
CA GLY A 158 -18.14 -12.59 -7.95
C GLY A 158 -18.80 -11.34 -8.53
N ILE A 159 -20.00 -11.51 -8.87
CA ILE A 159 -20.71 -10.40 -9.50
C ILE A 159 -20.93 -9.29 -8.47
N TYR A 160 -20.67 -8.01 -8.91
CA TYR A 160 -20.76 -6.84 -8.03
C TYR A 160 -22.20 -6.61 -7.57
N GLY A 161 -22.44 -6.31 -6.28
CA GLY A 161 -23.75 -5.97 -5.74
C GLY A 161 -24.53 -7.18 -5.27
N LYS A 162 -23.87 -8.39 -5.53
CA LYS A 162 -24.50 -9.62 -5.03
C LYS A 162 -23.55 -10.37 -4.10
N THR A 163 -24.20 -11.23 -3.29
CA THR A 163 -23.37 -12.03 -2.39
C THR A 163 -23.13 -13.43 -2.97
N ILE A 164 -21.78 -13.72 -3.34
CA ILE A 164 -21.38 -15.05 -3.81
C ILE A 164 -20.58 -15.76 -2.70
N THR A 165 -21.20 -16.94 -2.38
CA THR A 165 -20.59 -17.65 -1.26
C THR A 165 -20.05 -19.01 -1.71
N PHE A 166 -18.76 -19.18 -1.41
CA PHE A 166 -18.18 -20.53 -1.49
C PHE A 166 -18.21 -21.19 -0.10
N ASP A 167 -19.10 -22.27 -0.05
CA ASP A 167 -19.31 -22.89 1.26
C ASP A 167 -18.73 -24.32 1.28
N GLY A 168 -17.80 -24.55 2.17
CA GLY A 168 -17.16 -25.86 2.27
C GLY A 168 -17.98 -26.84 3.10
N GLN A 169 -18.99 -26.39 3.71
CA GLN A 169 -19.98 -27.19 4.44
C GLN A 169 -19.33 -27.92 5.62
N ASN A 170 -18.25 -27.35 6.07
CA ASN A 170 -17.46 -27.91 7.18
C ASN A 170 -16.87 -29.28 6.83
N LYS A 171 -16.81 -29.55 5.53
CA LYS A 171 -16.42 -30.92 5.17
C LYS A 171 -15.10 -30.94 4.41
N THR A 172 -14.83 -29.84 3.70
CA THR A 172 -13.70 -29.96 2.78
C THR A 172 -13.04 -28.58 2.58
N ARG A 173 -11.74 -28.73 2.13
CA ARG A 173 -11.12 -27.52 1.55
C ARG A 173 -11.90 -27.03 0.33
N ILE A 174 -11.97 -25.62 0.12
CA ILE A 174 -12.73 -25.14 -1.05
C ILE A 174 -11.84 -25.11 -2.28
N LEU A 175 -10.70 -24.44 -2.08
CA LEU A 175 -9.90 -24.30 -3.30
C LEU A 175 -8.45 -24.68 -3.03
N LEU A 176 -7.89 -25.59 -3.94
CA LEU A 176 -6.44 -25.84 -4.00
C LEU A 176 -5.88 -25.42 -5.36
N ILE A 177 -4.90 -24.48 -5.14
CA ILE A 177 -4.26 -24.00 -6.39
C ILE A 177 -2.84 -24.57 -6.48
N THR A 178 -2.55 -25.31 -7.68
CA THR A 178 -1.22 -25.95 -7.80
C THR A 178 -0.21 -24.99 -8.43
N ASN A 179 1.03 -25.44 -8.50
CA ASN A 179 2.17 -24.65 -9.00
C ASN A 179 1.97 -24.23 -10.45
N LYS A 180 2.13 -23.00 -10.86
CA LYS A 180 2.17 -22.45 -12.23
C LYS A 180 0.95 -21.58 -12.50
N TYR A 181 -0.06 -21.71 -11.49
CA TYR A 181 -1.28 -20.93 -11.76
C TYR A 181 -1.22 -19.58 -11.05
N ASN A 182 -1.59 -18.53 -11.84
CA ASN A 182 -1.71 -17.14 -11.37
C ASN A 182 -3.18 -16.69 -11.42
N ILE A 183 -3.71 -16.61 -10.15
CA ILE A 183 -5.17 -16.43 -10.13
C ILE A 183 -5.52 -15.19 -9.31
N THR A 184 -6.44 -14.32 -10.00
CA THR A 184 -7.07 -13.25 -9.22
C THR A 184 -8.46 -13.67 -8.75
N ILE A 185 -8.70 -13.41 -7.42
CA ILE A 185 -10.00 -13.74 -6.85
C ILE A 185 -10.58 -12.50 -6.16
N LYS A 186 -11.88 -12.22 -6.60
CA LYS A 186 -12.48 -10.99 -6.08
C LYS A 186 -13.96 -11.21 -5.77
N ASN A 187 -14.33 -10.54 -4.73
CA ASN A 187 -15.76 -10.38 -4.39
C ASN A 187 -16.41 -11.73 -4.08
N ILE A 188 -15.76 -12.53 -3.24
CA ILE A 188 -16.31 -13.84 -2.89
C ILE A 188 -16.23 -14.02 -1.37
N VAL A 189 -17.33 -14.62 -0.93
CA VAL A 189 -17.33 -15.03 0.48
C VAL A 189 -16.95 -16.50 0.61
N PHE A 190 -15.79 -16.79 1.34
CA PHE A 190 -15.37 -18.16 1.64
C PHE A 190 -15.77 -18.52 3.07
N THR A 191 -16.66 -19.67 3.09
CA THR A 191 -17.10 -19.91 4.46
C THR A 191 -17.22 -21.41 4.72
N ASN A 192 -17.13 -21.76 5.96
CA ASN A 192 -17.38 -23.10 6.50
C ASN A 192 -16.52 -24.15 5.82
N ALA A 193 -15.29 -23.76 5.50
CA ALA A 193 -14.35 -24.75 4.92
C ALA A 193 -13.60 -25.48 6.04
N ASN A 194 -13.40 -26.76 5.81
CA ASN A 194 -12.66 -27.57 6.79
C ASN A 194 -11.61 -28.44 6.10
N SER A 195 -10.39 -28.27 6.48
CA SER A 195 -9.28 -29.06 5.93
C SER A 195 -8.10 -29.05 6.89
N THR A 196 -7.07 -29.93 6.57
CA THR A 196 -5.85 -29.91 7.38
C THR A 196 -5.04 -28.64 7.14
N THR A 197 -4.88 -28.14 5.94
CA THR A 197 -4.18 -26.90 5.57
C THR A 197 -5.02 -26.11 4.57
N GLY A 198 -5.04 -24.75 4.80
CA GLY A 198 -5.75 -23.88 3.86
C GLY A 198 -7.16 -24.36 3.59
N ALA A 199 -8.03 -24.24 4.62
CA ALA A 199 -9.40 -24.78 4.47
C ALA A 199 -10.15 -24.07 3.35
N ALA A 200 -10.02 -22.76 3.33
CA ALA A 200 -10.71 -22.06 2.23
C ALA A 200 -9.85 -22.07 0.95
N LEU A 201 -8.58 -21.75 1.25
CA LEU A 201 -7.75 -21.64 0.04
C LEU A 201 -6.33 -22.13 0.35
N TYR A 202 -5.87 -23.11 -0.47
CA TYR A 202 -4.47 -23.54 -0.46
C TYR A 202 -3.76 -23.15 -1.75
N ASN A 203 -2.70 -22.28 -1.47
CA ASN A 203 -2.07 -21.73 -2.68
C ASN A 203 -0.62 -22.23 -2.83
N LYS A 204 -0.34 -22.90 -3.97
CA LYS A 204 1.06 -23.26 -4.32
C LYS A 204 1.55 -22.44 -5.51
N GLY A 205 0.65 -21.62 -6.14
CA GLY A 205 0.96 -20.73 -7.27
C GLY A 205 1.02 -19.27 -6.85
N THR A 206 0.62 -18.27 -7.74
CA THR A 206 0.54 -16.84 -7.43
C THR A 206 -0.93 -16.40 -7.40
N ILE A 207 -1.24 -15.71 -6.19
CA ILE A 207 -2.65 -15.29 -6.12
C ILE A 207 -2.70 -13.81 -5.74
N ILE A 208 -3.74 -13.15 -6.36
CA ILE A 208 -4.14 -11.81 -5.92
C ILE A 208 -5.57 -11.88 -5.37
N LEU A 209 -5.71 -11.37 -4.13
CA LEU A 209 -7.03 -11.36 -3.50
C LEU A 209 -7.48 -9.92 -3.23
N LYS A 210 -8.77 -9.65 -3.74
CA LYS A 210 -9.34 -8.31 -3.52
C LYS A 210 -10.83 -8.42 -3.20
N ASN A 211 -11.13 -7.69 -2.14
CA ASN A 211 -12.55 -7.53 -1.78
C ASN A 211 -13.21 -8.88 -1.51
N ASN A 212 -12.53 -9.73 -0.84
CA ASN A 212 -13.10 -11.02 -0.45
C ASN A 212 -13.36 -11.07 1.06
N THR A 213 -14.34 -12.06 1.32
CA THR A 213 -14.56 -12.31 2.75
C THR A 213 -14.32 -13.78 3.07
N PHE A 214 -13.40 -14.04 4.12
CA PHE A 214 -13.14 -15.39 4.64
C PHE A 214 -13.73 -15.50 6.05
N ILE A 215 -14.76 -16.42 6.10
CA ILE A 215 -15.41 -16.40 7.41
C ILE A 215 -15.72 -17.83 7.86
N ASN A 216 -15.40 -18.12 9.08
CA ASN A 216 -15.74 -19.37 9.77
C ASN A 216 -15.14 -20.58 9.06
N ASN A 217 -13.90 -20.35 8.67
CA ASN A 217 -13.21 -21.51 8.09
C ASN A 217 -12.32 -22.20 9.14
N ASN A 218 -12.27 -23.61 8.93
CA ASN A 218 -11.58 -24.40 9.95
C ASN A 218 -10.46 -25.24 9.33
N ALA A 219 -9.21 -25.13 9.85
CA ALA A 219 -8.08 -25.95 9.39
C ALA A 219 -7.05 -26.10 10.51
N ASN A 220 -6.08 -27.12 10.31
CA ASN A 220 -4.94 -27.19 11.24
C ASN A 220 -3.92 -26.08 10.98
N PHE A 221 -3.77 -25.65 9.67
CA PHE A 221 -2.87 -24.56 9.27
C PHE A 221 -3.55 -23.69 8.22
N GLY A 222 -3.70 -22.36 8.59
CA GLY A 222 -4.25 -21.41 7.61
C GLY A 222 -5.70 -21.68 7.27
N ALA A 223 -6.61 -21.39 8.18
CA ALA A 223 -8.04 -21.71 7.97
C ALA A 223 -8.59 -20.99 6.75
N ALA A 224 -8.13 -19.78 6.57
CA ALA A 224 -8.58 -19.06 5.36
C ALA A 224 -7.64 -19.32 4.19
N LEU A 225 -6.35 -19.18 4.57
CA LEU A 225 -5.41 -19.28 3.45
C LEU A 225 -4.11 -19.92 3.93
N TYR A 226 -3.70 -20.95 3.21
CA TYR A 226 -2.34 -21.50 3.31
C TYR A 226 -1.58 -21.25 2.01
N SER A 227 -0.48 -20.38 2.21
CA SER A 227 0.19 -19.95 0.96
C SER A 227 1.63 -20.48 0.91
N MET A 228 1.95 -21.34 -0.06
CA MET A 228 3.33 -21.81 -0.32
C MET A 228 3.97 -21.01 -1.44
N GLY A 229 3.11 -20.33 -2.24
CA GLY A 229 3.55 -19.49 -3.35
C GLY A 229 3.42 -18.01 -3.05
N ASN A 230 3.54 -17.06 -4.10
CA ASN A 230 3.40 -15.61 -3.91
C ASN A 230 1.93 -15.19 -3.75
N SER A 231 1.76 -14.42 -2.72
CA SER A 231 0.39 -13.94 -2.50
C SER A 231 0.37 -12.43 -2.26
N THR A 232 -0.47 -11.78 -3.09
CA THR A 232 -0.77 -10.36 -2.86
C THR A 232 -2.23 -10.22 -2.39
N ILE A 233 -2.35 -9.74 -1.15
CA ILE A 233 -3.68 -9.56 -0.57
C ILE A 233 -3.90 -8.09 -0.24
N THR A 234 -4.76 -7.49 -1.16
CA THR A 234 -4.87 -6.02 -1.03
C THR A 234 -6.33 -5.60 -1.22
N ASP A 235 -6.65 -4.51 -0.69
CA ASP A 235 -7.88 -3.77 -1.02
C ASP A 235 -9.12 -4.50 -0.49
N ASN A 236 -9.43 -4.34 0.85
CA ASN A 236 -10.72 -4.62 1.50
C ASN A 236 -11.01 -6.12 1.51
N ASN A 237 -10.04 -6.92 1.94
CA ASN A 237 -10.36 -8.31 2.28
C ASN A 237 -10.66 -8.43 3.79
N TYR A 238 -11.74 -9.36 4.01
CA TYR A 238 -12.11 -9.54 5.41
C TYR A 238 -11.89 -11.00 5.84
N PHE A 239 -11.05 -11.16 6.99
CA PHE A 239 -10.84 -12.47 7.61
C PHE A 239 -11.50 -12.50 9.00
N ILE A 240 -12.62 -13.32 9.00
CA ILE A 240 -13.45 -13.17 10.21
C ILE A 240 -13.73 -14.55 10.81
N ALA A 241 -13.40 -14.71 12.02
CA ALA A 241 -13.76 -15.90 12.81
C ALA A 241 -13.28 -17.19 12.14
N ASN A 242 -12.09 -17.05 11.61
CA ASN A 242 -11.47 -18.28 11.10
C ASN A 242 -10.73 -19.02 12.21
N HIS A 243 -11.10 -20.40 12.19
CA HIS A 243 -10.65 -21.16 13.36
C HIS A 243 -9.62 -22.22 12.97
N VAL A 244 -8.49 -22.35 13.72
CA VAL A 244 -7.44 -23.35 13.49
C VAL A 244 -7.32 -24.24 14.73
N THR A 245 -7.46 -25.56 14.55
CA THR A 245 -7.55 -26.49 15.67
C THR A 245 -6.15 -26.92 16.13
N LYS A 246 -5.02 -26.70 15.29
CA LYS A 246 -3.68 -27.10 15.76
C LYS A 246 -2.70 -25.93 15.62
N ASN A 247 -1.96 -25.73 14.38
CA ASN A 247 -0.87 -24.75 14.28
C ASN A 247 -1.10 -23.78 13.12
N GLY A 248 -1.37 -22.35 13.53
CA GLY A 248 -1.35 -21.36 12.42
C GLY A 248 -2.54 -20.44 12.48
N GLY A 249 -2.47 -19.10 11.79
CA GLY A 249 -3.49 -18.05 11.76
C GLY A 249 -4.43 -18.18 10.58
N ALA A 250 -5.49 -17.40 10.62
CA ALA A 250 -6.34 -17.29 9.42
C ALA A 250 -5.53 -17.45 8.13
N ILE A 251 -4.29 -16.96 8.28
CA ILE A 251 -3.39 -17.09 7.12
C ILE A 251 -2.09 -17.76 7.59
N TYR A 252 -1.72 -18.76 6.80
CA TYR A 252 -0.39 -19.36 6.99
C TYR A 252 0.48 -19.12 5.75
N ASN A 253 1.61 -18.38 6.02
CA ASN A 253 2.45 -18.00 4.88
C ASN A 253 3.74 -18.83 4.88
N TYR A 254 3.91 -19.58 3.81
CA TYR A 254 5.16 -20.33 3.59
C TYR A 254 5.83 -19.91 2.30
N GLY A 255 5.37 -18.79 1.67
CA GLY A 255 5.97 -18.13 0.50
C GLY A 255 6.26 -16.67 0.75
N VAL A 256 6.23 -15.78 -0.34
CA VAL A 256 6.35 -14.32 -0.22
C VAL A 256 4.96 -13.68 -0.22
N MET A 257 4.79 -12.87 0.81
CA MET A 257 3.42 -12.35 0.93
C MET A 257 3.45 -10.85 1.20
N TYR A 258 2.45 -10.21 0.45
CA TYR A 258 2.18 -8.79 0.69
C TYR A 258 0.74 -8.60 1.16
N LEU A 259 0.67 -8.03 2.44
CA LEU A 259 -0.65 -7.75 3.02
C LEU A 259 -0.85 -6.26 3.25
N ARG A 260 -1.91 -5.76 2.47
CA ARG A 260 -2.09 -4.31 2.62
C ARG A 260 -3.58 -3.94 2.59
N ASN A 261 -3.99 -3.11 3.56
CA ASN A 261 -5.33 -2.51 3.59
C ASN A 261 -6.42 -3.58 3.72
N ASN A 262 -6.21 -4.46 4.77
CA ASN A 262 -7.19 -5.54 5.01
C ASN A 262 -7.65 -5.54 6.46
N ASN A 263 -8.75 -6.45 6.64
CA ASN A 263 -9.30 -6.52 8.00
C ASN A 263 -9.28 -7.97 8.50
N PHE A 264 -8.65 -8.15 9.84
CA PHE A 264 -8.63 -9.45 10.52
C PHE A 264 -9.34 -9.32 11.87
N THR A 265 -10.44 -10.11 11.96
CA THR A 265 -11.13 -9.95 13.25
C THR A 265 -11.65 -11.30 13.74
N GLN A 266 -11.36 -11.56 14.99
CA GLN A 266 -11.91 -12.72 15.72
C GLN A 266 -11.44 -14.03 15.11
N ASN A 267 -10.23 -13.95 14.68
CA ASN A 267 -9.63 -15.23 14.26
C ASN A 267 -8.97 -15.93 15.45
N THR A 268 -9.22 -17.38 15.44
CA THR A 268 -8.75 -18.08 16.64
C THR A 268 -7.88 -19.28 16.25
N ALA A 269 -6.83 -19.54 17.10
CA ALA A 269 -5.98 -20.74 16.96
C ALA A 269 -5.71 -21.35 18.34
N THR A 270 -5.66 -22.71 18.35
CA THR A 270 -5.41 -23.36 19.65
C THR A 270 -3.95 -23.22 20.06
N GLN A 271 -2.97 -23.10 19.09
CA GLN A 271 -1.57 -23.13 19.55
C GLN A 271 -0.81 -21.92 19.03
N TRP A 272 -0.72 -21.47 17.84
CA TRP A 272 0.29 -20.51 17.37
C TRP A 272 -0.36 -19.14 17.14
N SER A 273 -0.83 -18.81 15.81
CA SER A 273 -1.24 -17.42 15.56
C SER A 273 -2.74 -17.35 15.27
N GLY A 274 -3.40 -16.28 15.86
CA GLY A 274 -4.84 -16.08 15.60
C GLY A 274 -5.14 -15.61 14.19
N ALA A 275 -4.29 -14.77 13.65
CA ALA A 275 -4.62 -14.20 12.32
C ALA A 275 -3.60 -14.64 11.28
N VAL A 276 -2.29 -14.28 11.57
CA VAL A 276 -1.31 -14.51 10.51
C VAL A 276 -0.13 -15.27 11.10
N HIS A 277 0.13 -16.36 10.45
CA HIS A 277 1.41 -17.04 10.72
C HIS A 277 2.35 -16.93 9.52
N ASN A 278 3.60 -16.39 9.87
CA ASN A 278 4.58 -16.22 8.79
C ASN A 278 5.77 -17.15 9.00
N ALA A 279 6.12 -17.85 7.93
CA ALA A 279 7.28 -18.75 8.04
C ALA A 279 8.41 -18.31 7.11
N ARG A 280 8.14 -17.35 6.23
CA ARG A 280 9.16 -16.84 5.31
C ARG A 280 9.13 -15.31 5.28
N ASN A 281 8.96 -14.66 3.98
CA ASN A 281 8.98 -13.19 3.89
C ASN A 281 7.55 -12.64 3.81
N ILE A 282 7.41 -11.66 4.71
CA ILE A 282 6.08 -11.02 4.65
C ILE A 282 6.24 -9.53 4.92
N THR A 283 5.42 -8.73 4.12
CA THR A 283 5.19 -7.32 4.44
C THR A 283 3.73 -7.10 4.81
N ILE A 284 3.54 -6.50 6.03
CA ILE A 284 2.19 -6.23 6.50
C ILE A 284 2.03 -4.72 6.72
N MET A 285 1.04 -4.19 5.86
CA MET A 285 0.97 -2.72 5.90
C MET A 285 -0.49 -2.26 5.90
N ASN A 286 -0.71 -1.37 6.85
CA ASN A 286 -1.98 -0.62 6.86
C ASN A 286 -3.17 -1.55 6.99
N ASN A 287 -3.01 -2.52 7.90
CA ASN A 287 -4.13 -3.43 8.17
C ASN A 287 -4.72 -3.18 9.55
N ARG A 288 -6.03 -3.60 9.60
CA ARG A 288 -6.65 -3.64 10.92
C ARG A 288 -6.77 -5.08 11.43
N MET A 289 -6.15 -5.38 12.76
CA MET A 289 -6.16 -6.74 13.33
C MET A 289 -6.68 -6.69 14.77
N ALA A 290 -7.95 -7.23 14.83
CA ALA A 290 -8.56 -7.04 16.15
C ALA A 290 -9.25 -8.33 16.62
N LEU A 291 -9.08 -8.52 17.95
CA LEU A 291 -9.81 -9.59 18.63
C LEU A 291 -9.40 -10.97 18.10
N ASN A 292 -8.16 -11.02 17.75
CA ASN A 292 -7.66 -12.35 17.36
C ASN A 292 -7.03 -13.07 18.55
N THR A 293 -7.34 -14.47 18.55
CA THR A 293 -6.90 -15.20 19.73
C THR A 293 -6.10 -16.44 19.35
N ALA A 294 -4.91 -16.62 20.12
CA ALA A 294 -4.13 -17.84 19.95
C ALA A 294 -3.84 -18.46 21.32
N GLY A 295 -3.87 -19.83 21.37
CA GLY A 295 -3.69 -20.52 22.66
C GLY A 295 -2.25 -20.50 23.14
N GLN A 296 -1.26 -20.35 22.15
CA GLN A 296 0.13 -20.47 22.65
C GLN A 296 0.95 -19.25 22.24
N LEU A 297 0.95 -18.76 20.97
CA LEU A 297 1.87 -17.72 20.51
C LEU A 297 1.11 -16.42 20.28
N GLY A 298 1.49 -15.60 19.12
CA GLY A 298 0.91 -14.27 18.91
C GLY A 298 -0.57 -14.32 18.60
N GLY A 299 -1.33 -13.41 19.37
CA GLY A 299 -2.77 -13.34 19.11
C GLY A 299 -3.11 -12.96 17.68
N ALA A 300 -2.29 -12.12 17.13
CA ALA A 300 -2.57 -11.68 15.75
C ALA A 300 -1.52 -12.25 14.79
N ILE A 301 -0.24 -12.07 15.23
CA ILE A 301 0.80 -12.40 14.24
C ILE A 301 1.85 -13.27 14.92
N THR A 302 2.18 -14.30 14.27
CA THR A 302 3.42 -15.00 14.58
C THR A 302 4.38 -14.95 13.39
N ASN A 303 5.66 -14.51 13.77
CA ASN A 303 6.67 -14.42 12.69
C ASN A 303 7.81 -15.39 12.94
N ASN A 304 7.95 -16.34 12.04
CA ASN A 304 9.11 -17.25 12.07
C ASN A 304 9.98 -17.10 10.83
N GLY A 305 9.78 -16.07 10.09
CA GLY A 305 10.61 -15.64 8.95
C GLY A 305 11.01 -14.18 9.07
N ASN A 306 11.10 -13.53 7.89
CA ASN A 306 11.40 -12.09 7.84
C ASN A 306 10.13 -11.25 7.67
N ALA A 307 10.05 -10.29 8.64
CA ALA A 307 8.78 -9.55 8.56
C ALA A 307 9.03 -8.06 8.69
N THR A 308 8.29 -7.35 7.83
CA THR A 308 8.09 -5.90 8.02
C THR A 308 6.63 -5.62 8.38
N ILE A 309 6.49 -5.06 9.60
CA ILE A 309 5.15 -4.73 10.10
C ILE A 309 5.03 -3.22 10.35
N THR A 310 4.20 -2.57 9.38
CA THR A 310 4.26 -1.11 9.47
C THR A 310 2.88 -0.51 9.22
N GLY A 311 2.57 0.49 10.01
CA GLY A 311 1.36 1.29 9.80
C GLY A 311 0.08 0.52 10.08
N ASN A 312 0.16 -0.46 11.04
CA ASN A 312 -1.02 -1.28 11.31
C ASN A 312 -1.66 -0.87 12.64
N THR A 313 -3.01 -1.26 12.69
CA THR A 313 -3.68 -1.20 13.99
C THR A 313 -3.90 -2.62 14.55
N LEU A 314 -3.23 -2.95 15.79
CA LEU A 314 -3.38 -4.24 16.48
C LEU A 314 -4.06 -4.04 17.83
N LYS A 315 -5.26 -4.60 17.80
CA LYS A 315 -6.05 -4.21 18.98
C LYS A 315 -6.79 -5.42 19.55
N GLN A 316 -6.70 -5.56 20.88
CA GLN A 316 -7.46 -6.56 21.64
C GLN A 316 -7.19 -7.97 21.14
N ASN A 317 -5.97 -8.18 20.90
CA ASN A 317 -5.59 -9.56 20.55
C ASN A 317 -5.08 -10.32 21.77
N ARG A 318 -5.39 -11.69 21.67
CA ARG A 318 -5.02 -12.48 22.86
C ARG A 318 -4.16 -13.67 22.48
N GLY A 319 -3.01 -13.83 23.16
CA GLY A 319 -2.11 -14.97 23.04
C GLY A 319 -1.44 -15.32 24.35
N LYS A 320 -0.86 -16.55 24.34
CA LYS A 320 -0.08 -16.92 25.53
C LYS A 320 1.26 -16.19 25.56
N TYR A 321 1.98 -16.18 24.29
CA TYR A 321 3.25 -15.46 24.08
C TYR A 321 3.09 -14.42 22.98
N GLY A 322 2.91 -13.14 23.49
CA GLY A 322 2.63 -12.02 22.57
C GLY A 322 1.13 -11.82 22.36
N GLY A 323 0.59 -10.85 23.04
CA GLY A 323 -0.83 -10.59 22.82
C GLY A 323 -1.16 -10.31 21.36
N ALA A 324 -0.26 -9.64 20.78
CA ALA A 324 -0.48 -9.31 19.35
C ALA A 324 0.53 -10.03 18.47
N ILE A 325 1.84 -9.90 18.91
CA ILE A 325 2.87 -10.37 17.98
C ILE A 325 3.82 -11.30 18.74
N HIS A 326 4.01 -12.40 18.13
CA HIS A 326 5.15 -13.23 18.53
C HIS A 326 6.19 -13.29 17.42
N ASN A 327 7.44 -12.91 17.84
CA ASN A 327 8.52 -12.91 16.85
C ASN A 327 9.56 -13.99 17.17
N GLY A 328 9.76 -14.85 16.14
CA GLY A 328 10.76 -15.92 16.32
C GLY A 328 12.04 -15.66 15.55
N GLU A 329 11.98 -14.83 14.51
CA GLU A 329 13.17 -14.49 13.70
C GLU A 329 13.33 -12.97 13.62
N TYR A 330 13.61 -12.44 12.41
CA TYR A 330 13.81 -10.99 12.30
C TYR A 330 12.49 -10.29 12.04
N ALA A 331 12.33 -9.12 12.73
CA ALA A 331 11.14 -8.29 12.44
C ALA A 331 11.48 -6.81 12.64
N LEU A 332 10.99 -6.05 11.65
CA LEU A 332 10.90 -4.60 11.80
C LEU A 332 9.45 -4.19 12.11
N ILE A 333 9.32 -3.59 13.32
CA ILE A 333 7.98 -3.15 13.74
C ILE A 333 7.98 -1.63 13.92
N GLU A 334 7.16 -0.97 12.90
CA GLU A 334 7.29 0.49 12.95
C GLU A 334 5.98 1.16 12.58
N LYS A 335 5.70 2.22 13.31
CA LYS A 335 4.59 3.13 13.01
C LYS A 335 3.25 2.43 13.14
N ASN A 336 3.23 1.61 14.25
CA ASN A 336 1.96 0.91 14.47
C ASN A 336 1.24 1.47 15.69
N ILE A 337 -0.12 1.27 15.61
CA ILE A 337 -0.91 1.44 16.83
C ILE A 337 -1.21 0.07 17.45
N ILE A 338 -0.65 -0.19 18.81
CA ILE A 338 -0.78 -1.50 19.47
C ILE A 338 -1.45 -1.29 20.83
N ARG A 339 -2.70 -1.75 20.86
CA ARG A 339 -3.36 -1.38 22.11
C ARG A 339 -4.30 -2.49 22.57
N GLU A 340 -4.35 -2.64 23.87
CA GLU A 340 -5.30 -3.51 24.57
C GLU A 340 -5.12 -4.97 24.16
N ASN A 341 -3.87 -5.29 24.00
CA ASN A 341 -3.60 -6.71 23.76
C ASN A 341 -3.23 -7.43 25.05
N ASN A 342 -3.66 -8.73 25.00
CA ASN A 342 -3.50 -9.45 26.26
C ASN A 342 -2.84 -10.82 26.05
N ALA A 343 -1.69 -11.02 26.84
CA ALA A 343 -1.08 -12.35 26.85
C ALA A 343 -1.15 -12.96 28.26
N SER A 344 -1.42 -14.28 28.25
CA SER A 344 -1.56 -14.91 29.58
C SER A 344 -0.20 -15.11 30.25
N GLN A 345 1.01 -15.02 29.40
CA GLN A 345 2.31 -15.25 30.06
C GLN A 345 3.29 -14.14 29.72
N THR A 346 3.71 -14.01 28.38
CA THR A 346 4.80 -13.05 28.13
C THR A 346 4.41 -12.14 26.97
N GLY A 347 4.82 -10.85 27.15
CA GLY A 347 4.69 -9.86 26.08
C GLY A 347 3.24 -9.56 25.76
N GLY A 348 2.66 -8.62 26.51
CA GLY A 348 1.27 -8.26 26.25
C GLY A 348 1.01 -7.87 24.80
N ALA A 349 1.96 -7.26 24.29
CA ALA A 349 1.88 -6.89 22.86
C ALA A 349 2.81 -7.76 22.02
N ILE A 350 4.11 -7.77 22.52
CA ILE A 350 5.12 -8.43 21.67
C ILE A 350 5.91 -9.41 22.54
N ALA A 351 5.98 -10.59 22.05
CA ALA A 351 6.97 -11.53 22.59
C ALA A 351 8.07 -11.80 21.57
N ASN A 352 9.31 -11.64 22.04
CA ASN A 352 10.42 -11.73 21.07
C ASN A 352 11.37 -12.84 21.47
N LYS A 353 11.61 -13.74 20.48
CA LYS A 353 12.64 -14.78 20.63
C LYS A 353 13.73 -14.65 19.58
N GLY A 354 13.49 -13.77 18.55
CA GLY A 354 14.49 -13.45 17.52
C GLY A 354 15.05 -12.05 17.68
N ILE A 355 15.46 -11.45 16.52
CA ILE A 355 15.93 -10.05 16.52
C ILE A 355 14.79 -9.12 16.12
N VAL A 356 14.59 -8.15 16.97
CA VAL A 356 13.49 -7.26 16.62
C VAL A 356 13.95 -5.81 16.78
N VAL A 357 13.53 -5.00 15.75
CA VAL A 357 13.66 -3.54 15.83
C VAL A 357 12.27 -2.92 15.97
N VAL A 358 12.16 -2.11 17.03
CA VAL A 358 10.87 -1.45 17.30
C VAL A 358 11.06 0.07 17.27
N LYS A 359 10.20 0.76 16.26
CA LYS A 359 10.39 2.20 16.12
C LYS A 359 9.04 2.89 15.94
N ALA A 360 8.91 3.94 16.60
CA ALA A 360 7.83 4.92 16.35
C ALA A 360 6.46 4.26 16.50
N ASN A 361 6.38 3.42 17.55
CA ASN A 361 5.07 2.80 17.78
C ASN A 361 4.35 3.47 18.95
N ASN A 362 3.01 3.32 18.80
CA ASN A 362 2.16 3.72 19.93
C ASN A 362 1.51 2.49 20.58
N ALA A 363 2.03 2.12 21.89
CA ALA A 363 1.55 0.92 22.59
C ALA A 363 0.90 1.30 23.92
N THR A 364 -0.39 0.92 23.95
CA THR A 364 -1.09 1.37 25.16
C THR A 364 -1.93 0.23 25.73
N THR A 365 -1.88 0.06 27.01
CA THR A 365 -2.79 -0.78 27.81
C THR A 365 -2.68 -2.24 27.39
N ASN A 366 -1.48 -2.67 27.16
CA ASN A 366 -1.25 -4.11 26.93
C ASN A 366 -0.90 -4.82 28.23
N LYS A 367 -1.39 -6.14 28.24
CA LYS A 367 -1.25 -6.80 29.53
C LYS A 367 -0.65 -8.20 29.36
N ALA A 368 0.25 -8.59 30.39
CA ALA A 368 0.80 -9.96 30.47
C ALA A 368 1.37 -10.22 31.86
N GLN A 369 1.79 -11.49 32.09
CA GLN A 369 2.48 -11.79 33.36
C GLN A 369 3.88 -11.18 33.38
N TYR A 370 4.55 -11.24 32.20
CA TYR A 370 5.90 -10.67 32.05
C TYR A 370 5.94 -9.76 30.82
N GLY A 371 6.16 -8.51 31.14
CA GLY A 371 6.27 -7.53 30.04
C GLY A 371 4.93 -7.18 29.44
N GLY A 372 4.25 -6.16 29.89
CA GLY A 372 2.96 -5.72 29.35
C GLY A 372 3.02 -5.37 27.88
N PHE A 373 4.04 -4.77 27.55
CA PHE A 373 4.24 -4.46 26.12
C PHE A 373 5.10 -5.52 25.44
N LEU A 374 6.37 -5.71 26.09
CA LEU A 374 7.32 -6.56 25.35
C LEU A 374 8.04 -7.49 26.32
N TYR A 375 8.12 -8.69 25.89
CA TYR A 375 9.03 -9.68 26.49
C TYR A 375 10.15 -10.02 25.51
N SER A 376 11.42 -9.89 26.06
CA SER A 376 12.56 -10.08 25.15
C SER A 376 13.48 -11.18 25.68
N ASN A 377 13.73 -12.15 24.85
CA ASN A 377 14.67 -13.24 25.19
C ASN A 377 15.87 -13.25 24.25
N ASN A 378 15.92 -12.36 23.34
CA ASN A 378 17.03 -12.15 22.41
C ASN A 378 17.31 -10.67 22.22
N THR A 379 18.04 -10.36 21.09
CA THR A 379 18.43 -8.95 20.91
C THR A 379 17.20 -8.12 20.52
N THR A 380 17.00 -7.09 21.29
CA THR A 380 15.89 -6.17 21.05
C THR A 380 16.38 -4.72 21.02
N ASN A 381 15.98 -4.11 19.86
CA ASN A 381 16.31 -2.68 19.71
C ASN A 381 15.03 -1.84 19.73
N ILE A 382 14.85 -1.17 20.82
CA ILE A 382 13.72 -0.23 20.89
C ILE A 382 14.24 1.20 20.84
N THR A 383 13.94 1.86 19.59
CA THR A 383 14.54 3.19 19.39
C THR A 383 13.55 4.11 18.69
N ASP A 384 13.76 5.34 18.77
CA ASP A 384 13.18 6.37 17.88
C ASP A 384 11.70 6.60 18.22
N ASN A 385 11.38 7.08 19.50
CA ASN A 385 10.11 7.75 19.84
C ASN A 385 8.96 6.75 19.94
N ASN A 386 9.27 5.64 20.57
CA ASN A 386 8.12 4.80 20.95
C ASN A 386 7.39 5.36 22.17
N ILE A 387 6.05 5.27 22.06
CA ILE A 387 5.24 5.70 23.21
C ILE A 387 4.61 4.47 23.86
N LEU A 388 5.06 4.13 25.15
CA LEU A 388 4.58 2.97 25.89
C LEU A 388 3.83 3.43 27.15
N THR A 389 2.54 3.33 27.00
CA THR A 389 1.78 3.94 28.08
C THR A 389 0.76 2.94 28.65
N TYR A 390 0.82 2.83 29.94
CA TYR A 390 -0.20 2.08 30.71
C TYR A 390 -0.21 0.60 30.33
N ASN A 391 0.96 0.15 30.11
CA ASN A 391 1.10 -1.31 29.97
C ASN A 391 1.32 -1.95 31.34
N SER A 392 0.72 -3.19 31.42
CA SER A 392 0.78 -3.74 32.78
C SER A 392 1.12 -5.22 32.75
N ALA A 393 1.86 -5.66 33.90
CA ALA A 393 2.22 -7.07 34.08
C ALA A 393 1.88 -7.52 35.50
N SER A 394 1.31 -8.70 35.56
CA SER A 394 0.92 -9.18 36.89
C SER A 394 2.13 -9.70 37.67
N LYS A 395 3.32 -9.84 36.94
CA LYS A 395 4.54 -10.23 37.68
C LYS A 395 5.66 -9.22 37.45
N ASN A 396 6.41 -9.25 36.36
CA ASN A 396 7.58 -8.38 36.22
C ASN A 396 7.53 -7.64 34.88
N GLY A 397 8.07 -6.40 34.98
CA GLY A 397 8.26 -5.61 33.76
C GLY A 397 6.97 -5.04 33.22
N GLY A 398 6.47 -4.01 33.87
CA GLY A 398 5.21 -3.40 33.42
C GLY A 398 5.13 -3.19 31.93
N ALA A 399 6.16 -2.72 31.39
CA ALA A 399 6.22 -2.56 29.93
C ALA A 399 7.15 -3.60 29.30
N ILE A 400 8.35 -3.75 29.92
CA ILE A 400 9.34 -4.58 29.23
C ILE A 400 9.95 -5.55 30.26
N TYR A 401 9.96 -6.75 29.85
CA TYR A 401 10.73 -7.77 30.59
C TYR A 401 11.84 -8.34 29.70
N ASN A 402 13.06 -8.19 30.19
CA ASN A 402 14.22 -8.53 29.35
C ASN A 402 15.03 -9.66 30.00
N ILE A 403 15.18 -10.71 29.24
CA ILE A 403 16.09 -11.78 29.70
C ILE A 403 17.11 -12.09 28.61
N GLY A 404 17.22 -11.21 27.56
CA GLY A 404 18.27 -11.17 26.54
C GLY A 404 19.08 -9.88 26.57
N THR A 405 19.40 -9.32 25.32
CA THR A 405 20.08 -8.02 25.22
C THR A 405 19.10 -6.93 24.80
N LEU A 406 19.08 -5.93 25.62
CA LEU A 406 18.13 -4.85 25.37
C LEU A 406 18.86 -3.54 25.12
N TYR A 407 18.46 -2.93 23.95
CA TYR A 407 18.84 -1.53 23.67
C TYR A 407 17.59 -0.65 23.70
N LEU A 408 17.53 0.10 24.75
CA LEU A 408 16.39 1.01 24.90
C LEU A 408 16.85 2.46 24.88
N ARG A 409 16.38 3.18 23.72
CA ARG A 409 16.95 4.53 23.56
C ARG A 409 15.87 5.50 23.06
N ASN A 410 15.74 6.54 23.71
CA ASN A 410 14.92 7.68 23.25
C ASN A 410 13.45 7.30 23.16
N ASN A 411 12.96 6.79 24.30
CA ASN A 411 11.53 6.40 24.31
C ASN A 411 10.82 7.01 25.52
N ASN A 412 9.49 6.97 25.37
CA ASN A 412 8.65 7.44 26.48
C ASN A 412 7.89 6.26 27.10
N LEU A 413 8.20 6.01 28.38
CA LEU A 413 7.50 4.97 29.14
C LEU A 413 6.74 5.59 30.32
N THR A 414 5.42 5.57 30.11
CA THR A 414 4.65 6.32 31.11
C THR A 414 3.52 5.45 31.66
N GLY A 415 3.41 5.51 33.00
CA GLY A 415 2.26 4.90 33.65
C GLY A 415 2.24 3.37 33.52
N ASN A 416 3.36 2.77 33.35
CA ASN A 416 3.41 1.31 33.29
C ASN A 416 3.49 0.69 34.68
N SER A 417 2.84 -0.53 34.77
CA SER A 417 2.78 -1.06 36.13
C SER A 417 3.02 -2.56 36.16
N ALA A 418 3.69 -3.08 37.37
CA ALA A 418 3.89 -4.50 37.63
C ALA A 418 3.61 -4.83 39.08
N SER A 419 3.10 -6.03 39.28
CA SER A 419 2.75 -6.40 40.66
C SER A 419 3.99 -6.82 41.47
N LYS A 420 5.10 -7.15 40.69
CA LYS A 420 6.30 -7.55 41.47
C LYS A 420 7.47 -6.61 41.17
N ASN A 421 8.13 -6.71 40.04
CA ASN A 421 9.36 -5.90 39.85
C ASN A 421 9.30 -5.15 38.52
N GLY A 422 9.94 -3.93 38.65
CA GLY A 422 10.18 -3.17 37.43
C GLY A 422 8.90 -2.64 36.81
N GLY A 423 8.37 -1.54 37.31
CA GLY A 423 7.13 -0.95 36.78
C GLY A 423 7.18 -0.68 35.29
N ALA A 424 8.32 -0.36 34.84
CA ALA A 424 8.51 -0.16 33.39
C ALA A 424 9.38 -1.27 32.80
N VAL A 425 10.58 -1.46 33.46
CA VAL A 425 11.54 -2.41 32.86
C VAL A 425 12.05 -3.35 33.96
N ASP A 426 11.93 -4.60 33.62
CA ASP A 426 12.66 -5.62 34.40
C ASP A 426 13.77 -6.24 33.56
N ASN A 427 14.97 -6.06 34.09
CA ASN A 427 16.14 -6.54 33.33
C ASN A 427 16.85 -7.65 34.10
N GLU A 428 16.95 -8.81 33.40
CA GLU A 428 17.61 -9.94 34.07
C GLU A 428 19.00 -10.22 33.47
N LYS A 429 19.20 -9.60 32.31
CA LYS A 429 20.52 -9.81 31.67
C LYS A 429 21.13 -8.47 31.28
N THR A 430 21.63 -8.33 30.00
CA THR A 430 22.33 -7.10 29.62
C THR A 430 21.34 -6.07 29.05
N ALA A 431 21.59 -4.84 29.53
CA ALA A 431 20.75 -3.76 29.01
C ALA A 431 21.55 -2.45 28.94
N ILE A 432 21.26 -1.72 27.83
CA ILE A 432 21.68 -0.32 27.71
C ILE A 432 20.43 0.55 27.59
N ILE A 433 20.23 1.31 28.67
CA ILE A 433 19.04 2.15 28.74
C ILE A 433 19.44 3.62 28.78
N ILE A 434 19.17 4.31 27.56
CA ILE A 434 19.77 5.65 27.44
C ILE A 434 18.68 6.65 27.01
N TYR A 435 18.56 7.70 27.67
CA TYR A 435 17.81 8.90 27.27
C TYR A 435 16.32 8.60 27.16
N ASN A 436 15.88 7.76 28.09
CA ASN A 436 14.43 7.50 28.12
C ASN A 436 13.75 8.34 29.19
N SER A 437 12.46 8.58 28.83
CA SER A 437 11.63 9.22 29.85
C SER A 437 10.72 8.18 30.52
N MET A 438 10.90 7.99 31.91
CA MET A 438 10.12 6.99 32.66
C MET A 438 9.35 7.68 33.79
N ILE A 439 8.16 7.79 33.42
CA ILE A 439 7.35 8.65 34.30
C ILE A 439 6.15 7.86 34.82
N LYS A 440 5.92 7.91 36.14
CA LYS A 440 4.73 7.38 36.81
C LYS A 440 4.63 5.87 36.63
N ASN A 441 5.75 5.28 36.62
CA ASN A 441 5.72 3.80 36.60
C ASN A 441 5.71 3.24 38.03
N SER A 442 4.99 2.07 38.08
CA SER A 442 4.86 1.60 39.46
C SER A 442 5.03 0.08 39.53
N ALA A 443 5.67 -0.40 40.69
CA ALA A 443 5.76 -1.82 41.07
C ALA A 443 5.47 -1.98 42.57
N THR A 444 4.89 -3.09 42.89
CA THR A 444 4.52 -3.27 44.30
C THR A 444 5.73 -3.67 45.14
N SER A 445 6.78 -4.32 44.42
CA SER A 445 7.89 -4.84 45.24
C SER A 445 9.19 -4.09 44.96
N LEU A 446 9.76 -4.20 43.76
CA LEU A 446 11.12 -3.66 43.55
C LEU A 446 11.17 -2.88 42.24
N GLY A 447 11.74 -1.66 42.46
CA GLY A 447 12.02 -0.82 41.28
C GLY A 447 10.75 -0.30 40.62
N GLY A 448 10.33 0.90 40.95
CA GLY A 448 9.14 1.50 40.34
C GLY A 448 9.26 1.66 38.83
N ALA A 449 10.42 1.98 38.42
CA ALA A 449 10.67 2.07 36.96
C ALA A 449 11.51 0.89 36.49
N ILE A 450 12.68 0.65 37.21
CA ILE A 450 13.57 -0.39 36.67
C ILE A 450 13.98 -1.32 37.82
N TYR A 451 13.80 -2.53 37.56
CA TYR A 451 14.50 -3.57 38.33
C TYR A 451 15.64 -4.18 37.51
N ASN A 452 16.85 -4.15 38.15
CA ASN A 452 18.03 -4.64 37.39
C ASN A 452 18.69 -5.79 38.15
N ASN A 453 18.75 -6.88 37.45
CA ASN A 453 19.48 -8.05 37.98
C ASN A 453 20.58 -8.50 37.03
N GLY A 454 20.82 -7.78 36.00
CA GLY A 454 21.92 -8.01 35.04
C GLY A 454 22.83 -6.81 34.91
N LEU A 455 23.79 -6.89 33.94
CA LEU A 455 24.66 -5.75 33.63
C LEU A 455 23.87 -4.63 32.95
N CYS A 456 23.93 -3.49 33.56
CA CYS A 456 23.08 -2.42 33.02
C CYS A 456 23.82 -1.08 33.07
N GLU A 457 23.74 -0.36 31.88
CA GLU A 457 24.17 1.05 31.80
C GLU A 457 22.97 1.96 31.58
N MET A 458 22.93 2.99 32.44
CA MET A 458 21.72 3.82 32.38
C MET A 458 22.09 5.30 32.33
N PRO A 459 22.71 5.78 31.23
CA PRO A 459 23.04 7.21 31.17
C PRO A 459 21.86 8.06 30.66
N GLY A 460 21.72 9.19 31.33
CA GLY A 460 20.88 10.26 30.78
C GLY A 460 19.40 9.96 30.85
N ASN A 461 18.91 9.13 31.78
CA ASN A 461 17.48 8.83 31.89
C ASN A 461 16.80 9.76 32.90
N THR A 462 15.53 9.95 32.54
CA THR A 462 14.73 10.72 33.49
C THR A 462 13.74 9.79 34.20
N PHE A 463 13.77 9.84 35.58
CA PHE A 463 12.85 9.08 36.42
C PHE A 463 12.00 10.04 37.27
N ARG A 464 10.77 9.94 36.91
CA ARG A 464 9.93 10.88 37.67
C ARG A 464 8.66 10.19 38.16
N ASN A 465 8.38 10.39 39.44
CA ASN A 465 7.12 9.94 40.05
C ASN A 465 6.93 8.43 39.90
N ASN A 466 7.98 7.75 40.04
CA ASN A 466 7.87 6.29 40.05
C ASN A 466 7.76 5.76 41.48
N THR A 467 6.97 4.62 41.56
CA THR A 467 6.73 4.19 42.94
C THR A 467 6.94 2.68 43.06
N ALA A 468 7.54 2.21 44.24
CA ALA A 468 7.67 0.80 44.63
C ALA A 468 7.94 0.68 46.13
N THR A 469 8.01 -0.55 46.67
CA THR A 469 8.36 -0.76 48.07
C THR A 469 9.85 -0.51 48.32
N TYR A 470 10.71 -1.04 47.39
CA TYR A 470 12.16 -0.80 47.43
C TYR A 470 12.65 -0.24 46.10
N GLY A 471 13.22 1.02 46.30
CA GLY A 471 13.74 1.69 45.09
C GLY A 471 12.64 2.27 44.23
N GLY A 472 12.08 3.46 44.60
CA GLY A 472 11.00 4.12 43.85
C GLY A 472 11.26 4.18 42.36
N ALA A 473 12.47 4.41 41.99
CA ALA A 473 12.85 4.43 40.56
C ALA A 473 13.61 3.16 40.18
N ILE A 474 14.72 2.82 40.99
CA ILE A 474 15.59 1.73 40.54
C ILE A 474 15.87 0.81 41.73
N TYR A 475 15.72 -0.38 41.48
CA TYR A 475 16.29 -1.40 42.34
C TYR A 475 17.42 -2.14 41.62
N ASN A 476 18.58 -2.11 42.21
CA ASN A 476 19.77 -2.69 41.56
C ASN A 476 20.28 -3.89 42.37
N LYS A 477 20.21 -5.00 41.73
CA LYS A 477 20.67 -6.22 42.42
C LYS A 477 22.01 -6.70 41.87
N ASN A 478 22.38 -6.22 40.69
CA ASN A 478 23.69 -6.54 40.09
C ASN A 478 24.44 -5.25 39.71
N THR A 479 25.58 -5.47 38.92
CA THR A 479 26.44 -4.31 38.59
C THR A 479 25.70 -3.33 37.69
N SER A 480 25.61 -2.08 38.16
CA SER A 480 24.99 -1.02 37.36
C SER A 480 25.81 0.26 37.42
N ALA A 481 25.84 0.95 36.32
CA ALA A 481 26.45 2.30 36.28
C ALA A 481 25.38 3.33 35.90
N LEU A 482 25.36 4.19 36.81
CA LEU A 482 24.43 5.32 36.59
C LEU A 482 25.20 6.63 36.45
N SER A 483 24.96 7.36 35.26
CA SER A 483 25.60 8.68 35.15
C SER A 483 24.67 9.68 34.45
N SER A 484 24.65 10.76 34.87
CA SER A 484 23.93 11.90 34.28
C SER A 484 22.43 11.66 34.26
N SER A 485 21.83 10.87 35.13
CA SER A 485 20.40 10.63 35.21
C SER A 485 19.75 11.53 36.26
N LYS A 486 18.51 11.78 35.93
CA LYS A 486 17.76 12.69 36.81
C LYS A 486 16.66 11.93 37.55
N PHE A 487 16.57 12.20 38.94
CA PHE A 487 15.55 11.57 39.79
C PHE A 487 14.71 12.64 40.47
N ASN A 488 13.43 12.51 40.10
CA ASN A 488 12.55 13.52 40.69
C ASN A 488 11.26 12.87 41.22
N GLU A 489 11.03 13.04 42.52
CA GLU A 489 9.76 12.69 43.18
C GLU A 489 9.46 11.21 43.03
N ASN A 490 10.47 10.35 43.14
CA ASN A 490 10.25 8.90 43.24
C ASN A 490 10.06 8.46 44.68
N SER A 491 9.20 7.47 44.82
CA SER A 491 8.85 7.18 46.22
C SER A 491 8.91 5.67 46.47
N ALA A 492 9.50 5.24 47.68
CA ALA A 492 9.54 3.85 48.16
C ALA A 492 9.70 3.82 49.68
N LYS A 493 9.38 2.68 50.33
CA LYS A 493 9.60 2.53 51.78
C LYS A 493 11.08 2.56 52.13
N GLN A 494 11.89 1.92 51.26
CA GLN A 494 13.35 1.97 51.36
C GLN A 494 13.99 2.24 50.00
N GLY A 495 14.98 3.33 50.08
CA GLY A 495 15.59 3.69 48.78
C GLY A 495 14.71 4.59 47.94
N GLY A 496 14.04 5.79 48.65
CA GLY A 496 13.17 6.78 48.01
C GLY A 496 13.31 6.81 46.49
N ALA A 497 14.49 6.74 45.94
CA ALA A 497 14.74 6.70 44.47
C ALA A 497 15.49 5.43 44.10
N ILE A 498 16.56 5.02 44.93
CA ILE A 498 17.37 3.87 44.49
C ILE A 498 17.59 2.94 45.69
N TYR A 499 17.40 1.76 45.43
CA TYR A 499 17.85 0.69 46.33
C TYR A 499 18.97 -0.10 45.68
N ASN A 500 20.09 -0.16 46.35
CA ASN A 500 21.26 -0.85 45.79
C ASN A 500 21.61 -2.08 46.64
N ALA A 501 21.69 -3.20 46.01
CA ALA A 501 21.94 -4.44 46.77
C ALA A 501 23.28 -5.05 46.36
N ASN A 502 24.01 -4.50 45.40
CA ASN A 502 25.35 -4.97 45.02
C ASN A 502 26.25 -3.81 44.63
N LEU A 503 26.76 -3.78 43.42
CA LEU A 503 27.69 -2.70 43.05
C LEU A 503 26.96 -1.65 42.21
N LEU A 504 26.93 -0.48 42.78
CA LEU A 504 26.41 0.68 42.05
C LEU A 504 27.47 1.79 42.00
N THR A 505 27.91 2.15 40.81
CA THR A 505 28.78 3.33 40.61
C THR A 505 27.95 4.53 40.16
N MET A 506 28.11 5.42 41.09
CA MET A 506 27.35 6.64 40.74
C MET A 506 28.29 7.82 40.52
N ALA A 507 27.94 8.52 39.27
CA ALA A 507 28.69 9.74 38.96
C ALA A 507 27.76 10.79 38.36
N SER A 508 27.72 11.91 38.74
CA SER A 508 27.11 13.10 38.14
C SER A 508 25.59 12.96 38.06
N CYS A 509 24.81 12.18 39.00
CA CYS A 509 23.35 12.07 39.08
C CYS A 509 22.78 13.19 39.94
N THR A 510 21.67 13.77 39.35
CA THR A 510 21.05 14.89 40.07
C THR A 510 19.67 14.49 40.59
N GLY A 511 19.14 15.18 41.63
CA GLY A 511 17.78 14.91 42.12
C GLY A 511 17.73 13.71 43.07
N ILE A 512 19.01 13.29 43.63
CA ILE A 512 19.12 12.15 44.56
C ILE A 512 20.06 12.54 45.70
N ASN A 513 19.73 12.36 46.85
CA ASN A 513 20.59 12.58 48.04
C ASN A 513 20.65 11.34 48.92
N ALA A 514 21.45 11.30 49.91
CA ALA A 514 21.77 10.11 50.71
C ALA A 514 20.49 9.46 51.27
N THR A 515 19.46 10.26 51.51
CA THR A 515 18.21 9.72 52.08
C THR A 515 17.39 9.00 51.02
N ASN A 516 17.66 9.22 49.71
CA ASN A 516 16.94 8.66 48.56
C ASN A 516 17.61 7.38 48.05
N ILE A 517 18.84 7.07 48.76
CA ILE A 517 19.55 5.85 48.35
C ILE A 517 19.64 4.91 49.55
N TYR A 518 19.22 3.80 49.31
CA TYR A 518 19.46 2.76 50.32
C TYR A 518 20.46 1.74 49.81
N ASN A 519 21.58 1.54 50.53
CA ASN A 519 22.61 0.56 50.21
C ASN A 519 22.60 -0.60 51.21
N SER A 520 22.34 -1.91 50.76
CA SER A 520 22.26 -3.06 51.66
C SER A 520 23.62 -3.44 52.23
N ALA A 521 23.67 -4.12 53.34
CA ALA A 521 24.82 -4.44 54.19
C ALA A 521 25.98 -5.04 53.38
N ASN A 522 25.63 -5.64 52.24
CA ASN A 522 26.69 -6.29 51.42
C ASN A 522 26.91 -5.55 50.11
N ALA A 523 26.30 -4.42 49.97
CA ALA A 523 26.36 -3.66 48.72
C ALA A 523 27.46 -2.61 48.79
N THR A 524 28.29 -2.43 47.65
CA THR A 524 29.32 -1.39 47.54
C THR A 524 28.80 -0.18 46.76
N LEU A 525 28.70 0.88 47.61
CA LEU A 525 28.41 2.17 46.96
C LEU A 525 29.68 3.02 46.88
N ASN A 526 30.40 3.08 45.85
CA ASN A 526 31.58 3.94 45.68
C ASN A 526 31.17 5.39 45.39
N THR A 527 31.53 6.12 47.03
CA THR A 527 31.30 7.56 46.85
C THR A 527 32.54 8.35 47.28
N THR A 528 33.65 9.10 47.04
CA THR A 528 34.98 9.59 47.44
C THR A 528 34.85 10.93 48.16
N MET A 529 35.78 11.10 50.28
CA MET A 529 37.00 11.88 50.61
C MET A 529 37.37 11.64 52.08
N LYS A 530 39.15 12.11 53.27
CA LYS A 530 39.63 12.33 54.65
C LYS A 530 40.91 13.15 54.66
N TYR A 531 42.10 13.93 57.04
CA TYR A 531 43.51 13.78 57.41
C TYR A 531 43.71 14.03 58.92
N ILE A 532 46.25 14.31 60.52
CA ILE A 532 47.21 13.92 61.55
C ILE A 532 48.54 13.50 60.92
N SER A 533 50.30 13.62 61.94
CA SER A 533 51.72 13.89 61.75
C SER A 533 52.41 12.72 61.03
N THR A 534 53.57 12.80 59.88
CA THR A 534 53.67 13.15 58.44
C THR A 534 55.13 13.38 58.07
N LYS A 535 55.64 12.52 57.93
CA LYS A 535 56.60 12.31 56.83
C LYS A 535 56.02 12.79 55.50
N ILE A 536 57.20 13.75 54.89
CA ILE A 536 56.53 14.24 53.67
C ILE A 536 57.35 13.79 52.44
N SER A 537 56.95 12.96 51.98
CA SER A 537 57.48 12.54 50.67
C SER A 537 56.62 13.10 49.53
N VAL A 538 57.48 13.67 48.64
CA VAL A 538 56.80 14.34 47.51
C VAL A 538 57.13 13.58 46.23
N LYS A 539 56.14 13.01 45.75
CA LYS A 539 56.24 12.16 44.55
C LYS A 539 56.44 13.01 43.30
N SER A 540 57.52 12.48 42.53
CA SER A 540 57.57 13.07 41.19
C SER A 540 56.21 12.96 40.49
N ILE A 541 55.79 13.91 40.13
CA ILE A 541 54.47 13.99 39.50
C ILE A 541 54.64 14.10 37.97
N ASN A 542 54.22 13.10 37.51
CA ASN A 542 54.02 13.13 36.05
C ASN A 542 52.56 13.40 35.70
N THR A 543 52.33 14.54 35.48
CA THR A 543 50.93 14.91 35.27
C THR A 543 50.81 15.82 34.05
N THR A 544 49.71 16.20 33.64
CA THR A 544 49.41 17.03 32.46
C THR A 544 49.27 18.51 32.87
N THR A 545 49.85 19.45 32.19
CA THR A 545 49.89 20.91 32.41
C THR A 545 48.49 21.48 32.59
N GLY A 546 48.22 22.36 33.60
CA GLY A 546 46.90 22.98 33.80
C GLY A 546 46.06 22.26 34.85
N ASN A 547 46.44 20.93 34.95
CA ASN A 547 45.81 20.17 36.02
C ASN A 547 46.24 20.68 37.41
N VAL A 548 45.11 20.90 37.95
CA VAL A 548 45.43 21.18 39.36
C VAL A 548 46.40 20.12 39.90
N VAL A 549 47.61 20.60 39.73
CA VAL A 549 48.63 19.69 40.27
C VAL A 549 48.49 19.62 41.80
N ILE A 550 48.21 18.41 41.97
CA ILE A 550 48.05 18.22 43.42
C ILE A 550 49.38 17.78 44.03
N PHE A 551 49.99 18.84 44.11
CA PHE A 551 51.18 18.57 44.93
C PHE A 551 50.81 17.83 46.21
N ASN A 552 51.32 16.46 46.05
CA ASN A 552 50.97 15.63 47.20
C ASN A 552 52.19 15.35 48.07
N ALA A 553 52.06 15.85 48.81
CA ALA A 553 53.00 15.52 49.89
C ALA A 553 52.33 14.59 50.91
N THR A 554 52.90 13.30 50.93
CA THR A 554 52.45 12.43 52.02
C THR A 554 53.07 12.86 53.36
N VAL A 555 52.07 13.23 54.01
CA VAL A 555 52.43 13.70 55.36
C VAL A 555 51.93 12.69 56.40
N LEU A 556 52.67 11.79 56.80
CA LEU A 556 52.49 10.73 57.82
C LEU A 556 52.87 11.24 59.21
N ASP A 557 52.35 10.53 60.18
CA ASP A 557 52.80 10.87 61.54
C ASP A 557 53.99 10.03 61.94
N VAL A 558 54.89 10.06 62.58
CA VAL A 558 56.26 9.73 62.99
C VAL A 558 56.36 8.23 63.30
N VAL A 559 55.11 7.56 63.25
CA VAL A 559 55.18 6.14 63.58
C VAL A 559 54.64 5.31 62.41
N GLY A 560 54.28 6.35 60.73
CA GLY A 560 53.77 5.73 59.52
C GLY A 560 52.25 5.71 59.46
N ASN A 561 51.79 6.41 60.56
CA ASN A 561 50.35 6.67 60.68
C ASN A 561 49.93 7.97 60.00
N LYS A 562 49.17 8.32 58.94
CA LYS A 562 48.76 9.46 58.11
C LYS A 562 48.06 10.54 58.97
N LEU A 563 48.63 11.67 58.95
CA LEU A 563 48.18 12.77 59.80
C LEU A 563 46.84 13.36 59.29
N ASN A 564 45.50 13.98 60.00
CA ASN A 564 44.12 14.41 59.69
C ASN A 564 43.93 15.88 60.10
N ILE A 565 44.93 16.58 60.53
CA ILE A 565 44.86 18.00 60.88
C ILE A 565 46.17 18.68 60.49
N GLY A 566 46.55 20.19 59.93
CA GLY A 566 47.82 20.86 59.59
C GLY A 566 47.86 21.28 58.14
N ARG A 567 48.60 22.15 57.35
CA ARG A 567 48.74 22.67 55.98
C ARG A 567 50.17 22.49 55.48
N VAL A 568 50.41 22.08 54.35
CA VAL A 568 51.70 21.97 53.64
C VAL A 568 51.79 23.04 52.56
N GLN A 569 53.02 23.83 52.61
CA GLN A 569 53.28 24.83 51.56
C GLN A 569 54.08 24.24 50.41
N PHE A 570 53.74 24.51 49.15
CA PHE A 570 54.32 23.89 47.96
C PHE A 570 54.95 24.97 47.07
N TYR A 571 56.22 24.50 46.44
CA TYR A 571 56.94 25.35 45.47
C TYR A 571 57.15 24.58 44.17
N VAL A 572 57.13 25.28 42.93
CA VAL A 572 57.55 24.71 41.64
C VAL A 572 58.64 25.58 41.03
N ASN A 573 60.06 25.13 40.98
CA ASN A 573 61.26 25.83 40.51
C ASN A 573 61.46 27.15 41.25
N GLY A 574 61.12 27.12 42.65
CA GLY A 574 61.48 28.23 43.54
C GLY A 574 60.37 29.27 43.68
N THR A 575 59.18 29.14 42.88
CA THR A 575 58.03 30.05 42.96
C THR A 575 56.93 29.42 43.83
N SER A 576 56.41 30.19 44.85
CA SER A 576 55.49 29.71 45.89
C SER A 576 54.10 29.42 45.31
N MET A 577 53.53 28.34 45.47
CA MET A 577 52.27 27.95 44.81
C MET A 577 51.13 27.94 45.82
N GLY A 578 51.49 28.12 47.15
CA GLY A 578 50.39 28.33 48.10
C GLY A 578 50.36 27.25 49.17
N PHE A 579 49.63 27.38 50.33
CA PHE A 579 49.59 26.44 51.48
C PHE A 579 48.48 25.41 51.28
N ALA A 580 48.54 24.23 51.56
CA ALA A 580 47.45 23.23 51.54
C ALA A 580 47.35 22.54 52.90
N LYS A 581 46.05 22.55 53.59
CA LYS A 581 45.79 22.00 54.93
C LYS A 581 45.98 20.49 54.95
N VAL A 582 46.55 19.65 55.97
CA VAL A 582 46.94 18.26 56.18
C VAL A 582 45.78 17.52 56.84
N SER A 583 45.25 16.51 56.18
CA SER A 583 44.18 15.65 56.69
C SER A 583 44.42 14.18 56.25
N ASN A 584 44.62 12.88 57.04
CA ASN A 584 45.07 11.49 56.95
C ASN A 584 46.46 11.39 56.34
N GLY A 585 47.53 12.38 56.75
CA GLY A 585 48.95 12.28 56.42
C GLY A 585 49.33 12.73 55.05
N ILE A 586 48.42 13.57 54.18
CA ILE A 586 48.56 14.00 52.78
C ILE A 586 48.08 15.46 52.69
N ALA A 587 49.02 16.31 52.44
CA ALA A 587 48.89 17.74 52.16
C ALA A 587 48.99 18.01 50.66
N SER A 588 47.88 18.19 50.29
CA SER A 588 47.73 18.32 48.84
C SER A 588 47.26 19.74 48.49
N LEU A 589 48.13 20.37 48.14
CA LEU A 589 47.83 21.70 47.59
C LEU A 589 47.59 21.62 46.08
N SER A 590 46.36 21.68 45.85
CA SER A 590 45.99 21.79 44.43
C SER A 590 46.10 23.23 43.93
N ASN A 591 47.10 23.35 43.56
CA ASN A 591 47.36 24.66 42.95
C ASN A 591 47.33 24.56 41.42
N ARG A 592 46.54 25.27 41.14
CA ARG A 592 46.45 25.26 39.66
C ARG A 592 47.66 25.98 39.05
N LEU A 593 48.55 25.22 38.61
CA LEU A 593 49.69 25.86 37.92
C LEU A 593 49.24 26.48 36.61
N SER A 594 49.53 27.72 36.51
CA SER A 594 49.18 28.27 35.20
C SER A 594 49.59 27.32 34.07
N VAL A 595 48.74 27.01 33.12
CA VAL A 595 49.02 26.10 32.00
C VAL A 595 50.45 26.32 31.48
N LEU A 596 51.43 25.52 31.92
CA LEU A 596 52.84 25.59 31.53
C LEU A 596 53.16 24.60 30.41
N ASN A 597 54.30 24.81 29.60
CA ASN A 597 54.68 23.85 28.55
C ASN A 597 55.11 22.50 29.14
N ALA A 598 54.65 21.45 28.54
CA ALA A 598 55.06 20.10 28.96
C ALA A 598 56.59 19.98 29.02
N GLY A 599 57.11 19.49 30.02
CA GLY A 599 58.56 19.39 30.29
C GLY A 599 58.84 19.05 31.75
N THR A 600 60.08 18.83 32.25
CA THR A 600 60.38 18.36 33.60
C THR A 600 60.74 19.54 34.51
N TYR A 601 60.05 19.74 35.64
CA TYR A 601 60.22 20.80 36.64
C TYR A 601 60.48 20.18 38.01
N THR A 602 61.18 21.13 38.99
CA THR A 602 61.48 20.60 40.33
C THR A 602 60.40 21.07 41.33
N ILE A 603 59.71 20.05 42.07
CA ILE A 603 58.71 20.37 43.10
C ILE A 603 59.36 20.31 44.48
N THR A 604 59.12 21.45 45.31
CA THR A 604 59.50 21.46 46.73
C THR A 604 58.27 21.61 47.62
N ALA A 605 57.77 20.55 48.54
CA ALA A 605 56.57 20.62 49.38
C ALA A 605 56.97 20.69 50.87
N VAL A 606 56.31 21.70 51.58
CA VAL A 606 56.66 22.07 52.96
C VAL A 606 55.41 21.93 53.83
N TYR A 607 54.99 20.68 54.50
CA TYR A 607 53.87 20.53 55.47
C TYR A 607 54.02 21.52 56.62
N THR A 608 52.99 22.52 56.73
CA THR A 608 52.99 23.63 57.69
C THR A 608 52.16 23.25 58.92
N ALA A 609 52.75 23.10 60.08
CA ALA A 609 52.17 22.51 61.30
C ALA A 609 50.71 22.93 61.46
N ASP A 610 49.38 21.70 61.59
CA ASP A 610 48.05 22.07 62.11
C ASP A 610 47.73 21.26 63.38
N ASN A 611 46.28 21.13 64.09
CA ASN A 611 46.06 20.86 65.52
C ASN A 611 45.95 19.36 65.79
N ILE A 612 45.76 18.30 64.43
CA ILE A 612 45.91 16.81 64.53
C ILE A 612 47.16 16.38 63.79
N TYR A 613 48.51 16.85 62.76
CA TYR A 613 49.64 16.34 61.98
C TYR A 613 50.70 17.41 61.83
N ASN A 614 52.30 16.99 61.62
CA ASN A 614 53.53 17.76 61.77
C ASN A 614 53.96 18.40 60.45
N SER A 615 54.75 20.03 60.55
CA SER A 615 55.24 20.56 59.26
C SER A 615 56.61 20.00 58.92
N VAL A 616 57.07 19.44 57.68
CA VAL A 616 58.18 18.72 57.05
C VAL A 616 58.20 19.05 55.56
N ASN A 617 59.69 19.13 54.79
CA ASN A 617 59.74 19.48 53.36
C ASN A 617 60.46 18.40 52.55
N GLY A 618 60.03 17.96 51.46
CA GLY A 618 60.48 16.96 50.48
C GLY A 618 60.48 17.52 49.07
N THR A 619 61.72 16.96 48.20
CA THR A 619 61.79 17.45 46.80
C THR A 619 61.55 16.29 45.83
N ALA A 620 60.88 16.58 44.59
CA ALA A 620 60.58 15.61 43.53
C ALA A 620 60.47 16.30 42.18
N LYS A 621 60.55 15.40 41.06
CA LYS A 621 60.40 15.93 39.68
C LYS A 621 58.93 16.10 39.30
N LEU A 622 58.56 17.21 38.75
CA LEU A 622 57.26 17.40 38.07
C LEU A 622 57.42 17.35 36.55
N VAL A 623 57.12 16.17 36.00
CA VAL A 623 57.08 16.01 34.53
C VAL A 623 55.68 16.33 34.01
N LEU A 624 55.49 17.43 33.36
CA LEU A 624 54.19 17.82 32.82
C LEU A 624 53.99 17.29 31.41
N ASN A 625 53.03 16.38 31.33
CA ASN A 625 52.59 15.90 30.01
C ASN A 625 51.53 16.81 29.39
N LYS A 626 51.53 16.85 28.13
CA LYS A 626 50.53 17.69 27.46
C LYS A 626 49.11 17.27 27.86
N ILE A 627 48.20 18.20 28.01
CA ILE A 627 46.78 17.96 28.31
C ILE A 627 46.08 17.38 27.09
N ILE A 628 45.49 16.11 27.35
CA ILE A 628 44.75 15.49 26.25
C ILE A 628 43.56 16.36 25.87
N THR A 629 43.44 16.62 24.70
CA THR A 629 42.35 17.49 24.23
C THR A 629 41.32 16.66 23.46
N LYS A 630 40.04 17.07 23.60
CA LYS A 630 38.96 16.55 22.76
C LYS A 630 38.38 17.66 21.87
N THR A 631 38.40 17.35 20.57
CA THR A 631 37.85 18.30 19.60
C THR A 631 36.47 17.85 19.14
N THR A 632 35.47 18.77 19.30
CA THR A 632 34.14 18.44 18.76
C THR A 632 33.66 19.55 17.83
N SER A 633 32.82 19.12 16.95
CA SER A 633 32.15 20.11 16.08
C SER A 633 30.67 19.77 15.95
N SER A 634 29.83 20.73 15.91
CA SER A 634 28.40 20.52 15.68
C SER A 634 28.11 20.03 14.26
N LYS A 635 27.00 19.13 14.19
CA LYS A 635 26.51 18.75 12.85
C LYS A 635 26.17 19.98 12.01
N ILE A 636 26.63 19.87 10.65
CA ILE A 636 26.36 21.03 9.78
C ILE A 636 25.46 20.60 8.63
N ASN A 637 24.31 21.19 8.57
CA ASN A 637 23.45 21.06 7.38
C ASN A 637 23.41 22.37 6.59
N ILE A 638 23.99 22.21 5.35
CA ILE A 638 24.06 23.44 4.54
C ILE A 638 23.26 23.25 3.26
N THR A 639 22.44 24.24 3.00
CA THR A 639 21.79 24.28 1.68
C THR A 639 22.69 24.98 0.66
N ILE A 640 22.81 24.41 -0.60
CA ILE A 640 23.70 24.98 -1.61
C ILE A 640 23.41 26.46 -1.80
N GLY A 641 24.53 27.33 -1.92
CA GLY A 641 24.38 28.78 -2.10
C GLY A 641 24.40 29.54 -0.79
N GLN A 642 24.30 28.70 0.33
CA GLN A 642 24.36 29.36 1.64
C GLN A 642 25.68 29.05 2.34
N THR A 643 26.10 30.03 3.25
CA THR A 643 27.30 29.80 4.06
C THR A 643 26.92 29.22 5.43
N GLY A 644 27.41 28.06 5.69
CA GLY A 644 27.17 27.47 7.01
C GLY A 644 28.24 27.84 8.03
N THR A 645 27.76 28.00 9.24
CA THR A 645 28.71 28.30 10.31
C THR A 645 28.74 27.17 11.34
N SER A 646 29.88 26.73 11.64
CA SER A 646 30.01 25.74 12.71
C SER A 646 31.00 26.21 13.78
N THR A 647 30.66 25.72 14.96
CA THR A 647 31.55 26.07 16.08
C THR A 647 32.36 24.84 16.50
N VAL A 648 33.66 25.08 16.45
CA VAL A 648 34.56 24.04 16.96
C VAL A 648 34.91 24.32 18.41
N ASN A 649 34.61 23.20 19.15
CA ASN A 649 35.00 23.36 20.56
C ASN A 649 36.14 22.39 20.93
N VAL A 650 37.10 23.03 21.53
CA VAL A 650 38.21 22.19 22.01
C VAL A 650 38.26 22.26 23.54
N THR A 651 38.00 21.06 23.99
CA THR A 651 38.09 21.03 25.46
C THR A 651 39.18 20.06 25.91
N ASP A 652 39.64 20.28 27.01
CA ASP A 652 40.55 19.28 27.55
C ASP A 652 39.77 18.07 28.08
N ASN A 653 40.33 16.98 28.53
CA ASN A 653 39.76 15.68 28.90
C ASN A 653 38.78 15.81 30.07
N ASN A 654 38.70 17.14 30.61
CA ASN A 654 37.75 17.41 31.70
C ASN A 654 36.63 18.35 31.25
N GLY A 655 36.65 18.59 29.92
CA GLY A 655 35.55 19.38 29.36
C GLY A 655 35.74 20.88 29.51
N LYS A 656 37.00 21.31 30.11
CA LYS A 656 37.35 22.74 30.20
C LYS A 656 37.85 23.28 28.86
N ALA A 657 37.41 24.64 28.55
CA ALA A 657 37.78 25.24 27.26
C ALA A 657 39.30 25.48 27.17
N VAL A 658 39.94 24.97 26.10
CA VAL A 658 41.37 25.20 25.85
C VAL A 658 41.60 26.62 25.32
N GLY A 659 42.39 27.49 26.06
CA GLY A 659 42.45 28.95 25.91
C GLY A 659 43.48 29.40 24.90
N THR A 660 44.47 28.44 24.37
CA THR A 660 45.54 28.83 23.43
C THR A 660 45.76 27.71 22.41
N GLY A 661 46.30 27.89 21.15
CA GLY A 661 46.53 26.91 20.08
C GLY A 661 45.70 27.21 18.84
N SER A 662 45.91 26.42 17.80
CA SER A 662 45.17 26.68 16.55
C SER A 662 44.45 25.42 16.09
N VAL A 663 43.32 25.60 15.43
CA VAL A 663 42.55 24.51 14.84
C VAL A 663 42.61 24.59 13.31
N THR A 664 42.94 23.38 12.76
CA THR A 664 42.92 23.30 11.29
C THR A 664 41.66 22.57 10.83
N VAL A 665 40.87 23.24 9.92
CA VAL A 665 39.63 22.63 9.41
C VAL A 665 39.82 22.22 7.94
N SER A 666 39.49 20.91 7.72
CA SER A 666 39.53 20.43 6.33
C SER A 666 38.19 19.84 5.92
N VAL A 667 37.77 20.19 4.67
CA VAL A 667 36.58 19.60 4.07
C VAL A 667 36.99 18.77 2.85
N ASN A 668 36.67 17.35 2.87
CA ASN A 668 37.06 16.39 1.82
C ASN A 668 38.56 16.43 1.59
N ASN A 669 39.28 16.62 2.66
CA ASN A 669 40.74 16.48 2.70
C ASN A 669 41.43 17.76 2.20
N ALA A 670 40.62 18.81 1.95
CA ALA A 670 41.23 20.09 1.58
C ALA A 670 41.16 21.07 2.76
N VAL A 671 42.34 21.68 3.07
CA VAL A 671 42.40 22.62 4.19
C VAL A 671 41.69 23.93 3.81
N ILE A 672 40.58 24.30 4.63
CA ILE A 672 39.83 25.52 4.25
C ILE A 672 40.28 26.69 5.12
N GLY A 673 41.06 26.25 6.22
CA GLY A 673 41.64 27.35 7.01
C GLY A 673 42.20 26.85 8.33
N THR A 674 43.08 27.74 8.98
CA THR A 674 43.61 27.54 10.33
C THR A 674 43.24 28.73 11.22
N TYR A 675 42.61 28.34 12.31
CA TYR A 675 42.04 29.40 13.12
C TYR A 675 42.61 29.34 14.54
N ASN A 676 42.87 30.57 15.06
CA ASN A 676 43.38 30.61 16.43
C ASN A 676 42.24 30.47 17.45
N LEU A 677 42.41 29.72 18.43
CA LEU A 677 41.40 29.47 19.47
C LEU A 677 41.23 30.71 20.34
N THR A 678 39.97 31.15 20.57
CA THR A 678 39.65 32.17 21.56
C THR A 678 38.68 31.62 22.60
N ASN A 679 39.08 31.40 23.88
CA ASN A 679 38.27 30.88 24.98
C ASN A 679 37.68 29.51 24.67
N GLY A 680 38.43 28.56 23.98
CA GLY A 680 38.05 27.16 23.85
C GLY A 680 37.12 26.90 22.66
N SER A 681 36.92 27.97 21.82
CA SER A 681 36.01 27.77 20.70
C SER A 681 36.41 28.65 19.51
N VAL A 682 36.20 28.17 18.37
CA VAL A 682 36.37 28.99 17.16
C VAL A 682 35.25 28.64 16.18
N LYS A 683 34.87 29.74 15.48
CA LYS A 683 33.85 29.55 14.44
C LYS A 683 34.47 29.58 13.04
N PHE A 684 34.04 28.66 12.27
CA PHE A 684 34.43 28.79 10.87
C PHE A 684 33.20 28.73 9.98
N THR A 685 33.39 29.36 8.83
CA THR A 685 32.28 29.33 7.85
C THR A 685 32.72 28.57 6.60
N TYR A 686 31.72 27.89 6.03
CA TYR A 686 32.00 27.14 4.80
C TYR A 686 30.84 27.27 3.83
N LYS A 687 31.24 27.67 2.59
CA LYS A 687 30.25 27.65 1.49
C LYS A 687 30.60 26.56 0.48
N PRO A 688 29.67 25.51 0.42
CA PRO A 688 29.98 24.38 -0.46
C PRO A 688 29.84 24.73 -1.94
N ALA A 689 30.75 24.06 -2.74
CA ALA A 689 30.57 24.16 -4.20
C ALA A 689 29.27 23.51 -4.64
N ASN A 690 28.75 24.01 -5.73
CA ASN A 690 27.46 23.53 -6.26
C ASN A 690 27.53 22.03 -6.60
N THR A 691 28.69 21.48 -6.88
CA THR A 691 28.84 20.08 -7.30
C THR A 691 28.55 19.13 -6.13
N PHE A 692 28.44 19.65 -4.90
CA PHE A 692 28.27 18.79 -3.74
C PHE A 692 26.78 18.69 -3.37
N ALA A 693 25.86 19.25 -4.19
CA ALA A 693 24.42 19.21 -3.86
C ALA A 693 23.96 17.77 -3.64
N ASN A 694 23.15 17.61 -2.49
CA ASN A 694 22.54 16.32 -2.12
C ASN A 694 23.60 15.27 -1.77
N SER A 695 24.75 15.75 -1.17
CA SER A 695 25.83 14.82 -0.79
C SER A 695 26.25 15.07 0.66
N ASN A 696 26.79 14.04 1.22
CA ASN A 696 27.50 14.20 2.50
C ASN A 696 29.01 14.29 2.30
N ILE A 697 29.58 15.55 2.81
CA ILE A 697 31.03 15.67 2.60
C ILE A 697 31.73 15.58 3.97
N THR A 698 32.95 15.11 3.92
CA THR A 698 33.70 14.82 5.15
C THR A 698 34.25 16.10 5.77
N LEU A 699 34.00 16.28 7.10
CA LEU A 699 34.59 17.36 7.89
C LEU A 699 35.66 16.80 8.85
N LYS A 700 36.83 17.33 8.65
CA LYS A 700 37.92 16.97 9.57
C LYS A 700 38.47 18.22 10.26
N VAL A 701 38.42 18.13 11.58
CA VAL A 701 38.93 19.25 12.37
C VAL A 701 40.07 18.75 13.27
N VAL A 702 41.17 19.53 13.13
CA VAL A 702 42.34 19.06 13.89
C VAL A 702 42.82 20.19 14.80
N TYR A 703 42.70 19.95 16.04
CA TYR A 703 43.50 20.81 16.92
C TYR A 703 44.97 20.44 16.87
N ASN A 704 45.89 21.41 16.58
CA ASN A 704 47.28 21.12 16.19
C ASN A 704 48.15 20.89 17.43
N GLY A 705 47.51 21.04 18.61
CA GLY A 705 48.31 20.92 19.84
C GLY A 705 49.32 22.04 20.00
N ASN A 706 49.89 22.28 21.10
CA ASN A 706 51.01 23.17 21.40
C ASN A 706 51.81 22.65 22.60
N GLY A 707 52.73 23.50 23.11
CA GLY A 707 53.65 23.09 24.17
C GLY A 707 52.93 22.60 25.43
N ALA A 708 51.62 22.73 25.67
CA ALA A 708 50.88 22.39 26.88
C ALA A 708 49.72 21.43 26.57
N TYR A 709 49.20 21.33 25.24
CA TYR A 709 48.02 20.53 24.88
C TYR A 709 48.37 19.58 23.73
N ASN A 710 47.78 18.27 23.87
CA ASN A 710 47.95 17.27 22.79
C ASN A 710 47.09 17.61 21.57
N ARG A 711 47.61 17.12 20.45
CA ARG A 711 46.83 17.21 19.22
C ARG A 711 45.57 16.35 19.31
N SER A 712 44.38 16.82 18.94
CA SER A 712 43.16 15.99 18.88
C SER A 712 42.41 16.26 17.58
N THR A 713 41.64 15.14 17.10
CA THR A 713 40.98 15.23 15.79
C THR A 713 39.49 14.87 15.93
N TYR A 714 38.72 15.67 15.24
CA TYR A 714 37.31 15.33 15.05
C TYR A 714 37.00 15.10 13.58
N THR A 715 36.27 13.84 13.35
CA THR A 715 35.77 13.62 11.99
C THR A 715 34.25 13.55 12.00
N GLY A 716 33.70 14.42 11.17
CA GLY A 716 32.24 14.41 11.00
C GLY A 716 31.84 14.62 9.55
N SER A 717 30.48 14.83 9.31
CA SER A 717 30.01 15.03 7.92
C SER A 717 29.25 16.35 7.81
N ILE A 718 29.51 17.02 6.69
CA ILE A 718 28.64 18.16 6.31
C ILE A 718 27.59 17.67 5.32
N THR A 719 26.30 17.74 5.78
CA THR A 719 25.22 17.40 4.83
C THR A 719 24.85 18.61 3.98
N VAL A 720 25.06 18.42 2.63
CA VAL A 720 24.73 19.53 1.71
C VAL A 720 23.42 19.21 1.01
N LYS A 721 22.44 20.08 1.33
CA LYS A 721 21.12 19.87 0.69
C LYS A 721 20.98 20.70 -0.57
N GLY A 722 20.37 20.03 -1.60
CA GLY A 722 20.03 20.83 -2.80
C GLY A 722 18.93 21.83 -2.53
N LEU A 723 18.74 22.75 -3.44
CA LEU A 723 17.62 23.70 -3.33
C LEU A 723 16.29 23.01 -3.61
N ASN A 724 15.29 23.46 -2.83
CA ASN A 724 13.96 22.88 -3.04
C ASN A 724 13.37 23.29 -4.39
N GLU A 725 13.82 24.54 -4.82
CA GLU A 725 13.39 25.00 -6.15
C GLU A 725 14.59 25.36 -7.02
N VAL A 726 14.57 24.77 -8.20
CA VAL A 726 15.63 25.16 -9.16
C VAL A 726 14.98 25.48 -10.50
N TYR A 727 15.70 26.44 -11.30
CA TYR A 727 15.11 26.93 -12.56
C TYR A 727 16.03 26.59 -13.73
N VAL A 728 15.35 26.21 -14.80
CA VAL A 728 16.09 25.89 -16.03
C VAL A 728 15.61 26.83 -17.13
N SER A 729 16.66 27.45 -17.83
CA SER A 729 16.35 28.24 -19.03
C SER A 729 17.29 27.91 -20.17
N LYS A 730 16.83 28.13 -21.47
CA LYS A 730 17.66 27.81 -22.64
C LYS A 730 18.96 28.60 -22.65
N ASN A 731 18.92 29.78 -22.03
CA ASN A 731 20.12 30.63 -22.02
C ASN A 731 20.82 30.57 -20.66
N GLY A 732 20.37 29.56 -19.85
CA GLY A 732 20.95 29.45 -18.51
C GLY A 732 22.41 29.01 -18.53
N ASN A 733 23.05 28.79 -17.25
CA ASN A 733 24.45 28.40 -17.02
C ASN A 733 24.54 27.38 -15.88
N ASN A 734 25.19 26.19 -16.09
CA ASN A 734 25.19 25.12 -15.10
C ASN A 734 26.23 25.37 -14.00
N SER A 735 26.97 26.42 -14.17
CA SER A 735 27.97 26.72 -13.14
C SER A 735 27.34 27.54 -12.00
N ASN A 736 26.07 28.04 -12.20
CA ASN A 736 25.44 28.79 -11.12
C ASN A 736 24.60 27.86 -10.23
N ILE A 737 23.76 28.41 -9.33
CA ILE A 737 23.11 27.57 -8.30
C ILE A 737 21.70 27.18 -8.74
N GLY A 738 21.24 27.82 -9.89
CA GLY A 738 19.96 27.39 -10.46
C GLY A 738 18.77 28.09 -9.83
N SER A 739 19.07 29.43 -9.34
CA SER A 739 17.99 30.28 -8.82
C SER A 739 17.14 30.85 -9.96
N LYS A 740 16.07 31.43 -9.60
CA LYS A 740 15.19 32.04 -10.63
C LYS A 740 15.95 33.08 -11.45
N SER A 741 16.80 33.97 -10.84
CA SER A 741 17.52 35.05 -11.55
C SER A 741 18.73 34.50 -12.30
N SER A 742 19.17 33.28 -11.89
CA SER A 742 20.32 32.65 -12.57
C SER A 742 20.05 31.15 -12.78
N PRO A 743 19.17 30.81 -13.74
CA PRO A 743 18.72 29.42 -13.95
C PRO A 743 19.81 28.54 -14.56
N TYR A 744 19.64 27.23 -14.24
CA TYR A 744 20.51 26.27 -14.95
C TYR A 744 20.21 26.22 -16.44
N LYS A 745 21.32 25.70 -17.20
CA LYS A 745 21.15 25.57 -18.66
C LYS A 745 20.38 24.31 -19.01
N THR A 746 20.61 23.14 -18.24
CA THR A 746 20.02 21.87 -18.68
C THR A 746 19.13 21.31 -17.57
N ILE A 747 18.09 20.57 -17.96
CA ILE A 747 17.17 19.88 -17.03
C ILE A 747 17.92 18.78 -16.28
N GLY A 748 18.79 18.04 -16.99
CA GLY A 748 19.57 16.97 -16.35
C GLY A 748 20.39 17.46 -15.17
N TYR A 749 21.00 18.59 -15.43
CA TYR A 749 21.80 19.16 -14.33
C TYR A 749 20.91 19.57 -13.15
N ALA A 750 19.80 20.12 -13.46
CA ALA A 750 18.84 20.50 -12.40
C ALA A 750 18.37 19.27 -11.62
N LEU A 751 18.09 18.19 -12.25
CA LEU A 751 17.61 16.96 -11.60
C LEU A 751 18.64 16.41 -10.62
N SER A 752 19.91 16.59 -10.89
CA SER A 752 20.95 16.06 -10.00
C SER A 752 21.19 17.02 -8.82
N HIS A 753 20.55 18.21 -8.89
CA HIS A 753 20.95 19.22 -7.89
C HIS A 753 19.74 19.66 -7.07
N VAL A 754 18.55 19.22 -7.53
CA VAL A 754 17.35 19.62 -6.79
C VAL A 754 17.19 18.70 -5.57
N ALA A 755 16.72 19.17 -4.52
CA ALA A 755 16.52 18.39 -3.29
C ALA A 755 15.44 17.32 -3.50
N ILE A 756 15.43 16.17 -2.68
CA ILE A 756 14.38 15.15 -2.73
C ILE A 756 13.01 15.79 -2.50
N ASN A 757 12.12 15.55 -3.37
CA ASN A 757 10.76 16.10 -3.39
C ASN A 757 10.75 17.56 -3.85
N GLY A 758 11.96 18.08 -4.29
CA GLY A 758 12.04 19.45 -4.78
C GLY A 758 11.49 19.61 -6.19
N THR A 759 11.40 20.94 -6.66
CA THR A 759 10.75 21.20 -7.95
C THR A 759 11.75 21.81 -8.94
N VAL A 760 11.77 21.23 -10.10
CA VAL A 760 12.50 21.83 -11.23
C VAL A 760 11.54 22.63 -12.11
N TYR A 761 11.76 24.02 -12.13
CA TYR A 761 10.97 24.88 -13.01
C TYR A 761 11.69 25.11 -14.34
N VAL A 762 10.87 24.85 -15.40
CA VAL A 762 11.50 24.97 -16.72
C VAL A 762 10.80 26.09 -17.49
N THR A 763 11.60 27.07 -17.92
CA THR A 763 11.01 28.19 -18.67
C THR A 763 10.73 27.81 -20.12
N ALA A 764 9.97 28.62 -20.80
CA ALA A 764 9.58 28.40 -22.21
C ALA A 764 10.81 28.24 -23.10
N GLY A 765 10.80 27.20 -23.90
CA GLY A 765 11.85 26.93 -24.90
C GLY A 765 11.88 25.47 -25.30
N THR A 766 12.75 25.24 -26.37
CA THR A 766 12.97 23.85 -26.79
C THR A 766 14.30 23.34 -26.24
N TYR A 767 14.17 22.24 -25.48
CA TYR A 767 15.34 21.61 -24.88
C TYR A 767 15.67 20.28 -25.56
N TYR A 768 16.93 20.21 -26.05
CA TYR A 768 17.35 19.01 -26.79
C TYR A 768 18.19 18.11 -25.88
N GLU A 769 17.54 17.46 -24.92
CA GLU A 769 18.23 16.57 -23.97
C GLU A 769 17.65 15.16 -24.05
N ASN A 770 18.51 14.19 -23.81
CA ASN A 770 18.10 12.78 -23.79
C ASN A 770 18.70 12.05 -22.59
N ASN A 771 17.99 11.01 -22.20
CA ASN A 771 18.47 10.06 -21.17
C ASN A 771 18.50 10.73 -19.79
N LEU A 772 17.49 11.53 -19.60
CA LEU A 772 17.33 12.10 -18.25
C LEU A 772 16.80 11.04 -17.29
N THR A 773 17.52 11.02 -16.04
CA THR A 773 17.06 9.99 -15.11
C THR A 773 17.06 10.53 -13.67
N THR A 774 16.23 9.83 -12.88
CA THR A 774 16.26 10.10 -11.44
C THR A 774 15.88 8.82 -10.67
N THR A 775 16.45 8.71 -9.46
CA THR A 775 16.02 7.63 -8.56
C THR A 775 15.30 8.21 -7.35
N ARG A 776 15.24 9.55 -7.29
CA ARG A 776 14.62 10.25 -6.15
C ARG A 776 13.27 10.84 -6.54
N SER A 777 12.48 11.12 -5.45
CA SER A 777 11.20 11.81 -5.72
C SER A 777 11.42 13.27 -6.12
N VAL A 778 10.79 13.61 -7.34
CA VAL A 778 11.00 15.00 -7.80
C VAL A 778 9.77 15.46 -8.56
N ASN A 779 9.72 16.89 -8.60
CA ASN A 779 8.70 17.53 -9.44
C ASN A 779 9.34 18.29 -10.60
N ILE A 780 8.79 18.04 -11.80
CA ILE A 780 9.24 18.80 -12.98
C ILE A 780 8.05 19.58 -13.55
N THR A 781 8.28 20.96 -13.54
CA THR A 781 7.13 21.78 -13.94
C THR A 781 7.56 22.83 -14.98
N GLY A 782 6.87 22.80 -16.10
CA GLY A 782 7.04 23.91 -17.05
C GLY A 782 6.32 25.18 -16.60
N LEU A 783 6.88 26.35 -16.56
CA LEU A 783 6.33 27.59 -16.01
C LEU A 783 5.34 28.23 -16.96
N SER A 784 5.26 27.70 -18.15
CA SER A 784 4.29 28.21 -19.13
C SER A 784 3.39 27.08 -19.63
N ASN A 785 2.55 27.44 -20.59
CA ASN A 785 1.70 26.40 -21.19
C ASN A 785 2.53 25.30 -21.86
N PRO A 786 2.01 24.02 -21.80
CA PRO A 786 2.81 22.88 -22.25
C PRO A 786 3.32 23.06 -23.69
N ASN A 787 2.80 23.94 -24.49
CA ASN A 787 3.26 24.13 -25.88
C ASN A 787 4.50 25.01 -25.95
N SER A 788 4.88 25.54 -24.84
CA SER A 788 6.00 26.50 -24.86
C SER A 788 7.24 25.87 -24.22
N VAL A 789 7.04 24.82 -23.41
CA VAL A 789 8.19 24.09 -22.88
C VAL A 789 8.27 22.72 -23.54
N ILE A 790 9.33 22.61 -24.42
CA ILE A 790 9.40 21.43 -25.30
C ILE A 790 10.69 20.67 -24.99
N LEU A 791 10.43 19.42 -24.61
CA LEU A 791 11.56 18.48 -24.52
C LEU A 791 11.61 17.55 -25.72
N SER A 792 12.66 17.81 -26.58
CA SER A 792 12.70 17.10 -27.86
C SER A 792 13.88 16.12 -27.91
N GLY A 793 13.59 14.97 -28.44
CA GLY A 793 14.64 13.95 -28.60
C GLY A 793 15.39 14.08 -29.91
N SER A 794 15.02 15.15 -30.76
CA SER A 794 15.63 15.38 -32.08
C SER A 794 15.70 14.09 -32.89
N ASN A 795 14.75 13.20 -32.68
CA ASN A 795 14.60 11.92 -33.41
C ASN A 795 15.69 10.92 -33.02
N LYS A 796 16.33 11.24 -31.93
CA LYS A 796 17.35 10.29 -31.46
C LYS A 796 16.68 9.13 -30.72
N LYS A 797 17.47 7.92 -30.81
CA LYS A 797 16.95 6.73 -30.11
C LYS A 797 17.22 6.83 -28.60
N GLY A 798 16.20 6.48 -27.73
CA GLY A 798 16.34 6.47 -26.28
C GLY A 798 15.17 7.13 -25.58
N TYR A 799 15.23 7.17 -24.20
CA TYR A 799 14.16 7.85 -23.47
C TYR A 799 14.51 9.31 -23.23
N LEU A 800 13.53 10.13 -23.09
CA LEU A 800 13.74 11.54 -22.70
C LEU A 800 13.77 11.70 -21.19
N PHE A 801 13.03 10.74 -20.53
CA PHE A 801 13.07 10.78 -19.06
C PHE A 801 12.75 9.40 -18.49
N ALA A 802 13.49 9.13 -17.42
CA ALA A 802 13.22 7.84 -16.77
C ALA A 802 13.31 7.99 -15.24
N ASN A 803 12.24 7.51 -14.62
CA ASN A 803 12.27 7.30 -13.17
C ASN A 803 12.72 5.88 -12.82
N ASN A 804 13.85 5.80 -12.21
CA ASN A 804 14.45 4.48 -12.00
C ASN A 804 14.36 4.08 -10.53
N GLY A 805 13.67 4.87 -9.71
CA GLY A 805 13.52 4.57 -8.28
C GLY A 805 12.21 3.85 -7.99
N ASN A 806 12.25 2.68 -7.35
CA ASN A 806 11.05 1.86 -7.09
C ASN A 806 10.12 2.52 -6.08
N GLU A 807 10.69 3.43 -5.15
CA GLU A 807 9.87 4.09 -4.12
C GLU A 807 9.72 5.58 -4.42
N SER A 808 10.26 5.83 -5.68
CA SER A 808 10.27 7.28 -5.99
C SER A 808 8.93 7.69 -6.61
N THR A 809 8.55 8.97 -6.22
CA THR A 809 7.39 9.60 -6.86
C THR A 809 7.82 10.80 -7.72
N VAL A 810 7.37 10.72 -9.01
CA VAL A 810 7.76 11.80 -9.93
C VAL A 810 6.48 12.45 -10.48
N ASN A 811 6.52 13.84 -10.34
CA ASN A 811 5.42 14.62 -10.93
C ASN A 811 5.91 15.45 -12.13
N ILE A 812 5.15 15.26 -13.24
CA ILE A 812 5.53 16.02 -14.43
C ILE A 812 4.33 16.85 -14.89
N ARG A 813 4.63 18.17 -15.11
CA ARG A 813 3.51 19.04 -15.48
C ARG A 813 3.95 20.04 -16.55
N ASN A 814 3.01 20.28 -17.49
CA ASN A 814 3.14 21.39 -18.46
C ASN A 814 4.36 21.23 -19.36
N ILE A 815 4.57 20.07 -19.83
CA ILE A 815 5.72 19.85 -20.73
C ILE A 815 5.25 19.09 -21.96
N THR A 816 5.86 19.51 -23.13
CA THR A 816 5.65 18.74 -24.37
C THR A 816 6.87 17.86 -24.66
N PHE A 817 6.54 16.51 -24.77
CA PHE A 817 7.55 15.56 -25.24
C PHE A 817 7.39 15.26 -26.73
N THR A 818 8.60 15.46 -27.49
CA THR A 818 8.36 15.26 -28.94
C THR A 818 9.65 14.76 -29.60
N ASN A 819 9.45 14.16 -30.73
CA ASN A 819 10.49 13.81 -31.71
C ASN A 819 11.54 12.88 -31.10
N SER A 820 11.06 11.84 -30.40
CA SER A 820 11.97 10.81 -29.89
C SER A 820 11.56 9.43 -30.42
N THR A 821 12.61 8.58 -30.51
CA THR A 821 12.37 7.19 -30.92
C THR A 821 12.90 6.24 -29.83
N THR A 822 12.02 5.38 -29.40
CA THR A 822 12.45 4.43 -28.36
C THR A 822 13.57 3.52 -28.89
N ALA A 823 14.58 3.18 -27.99
CA ALA A 823 15.82 2.52 -28.44
C ALA A 823 15.82 1.05 -28.03
N SER A 824 14.93 0.62 -27.02
CA SER A 824 14.97 -0.77 -26.54
C SER A 824 13.55 -1.24 -26.17
N SER A 825 13.47 -2.60 -26.10
CA SER A 825 12.22 -3.18 -25.61
C SER A 825 11.93 -2.77 -24.17
N LEU A 826 10.69 -2.59 -23.82
CA LEU A 826 10.21 -2.32 -22.46
C LEU A 826 10.60 -0.92 -22.00
N THR A 827 10.60 -0.06 -22.97
CA THR A 827 10.91 1.33 -22.62
C THR A 827 9.94 2.27 -23.37
N GLY A 828 9.83 3.52 -22.82
CA GLY A 828 9.11 4.61 -23.50
C GLY A 828 9.88 5.91 -23.50
N THR A 829 9.30 6.90 -24.24
CA THR A 829 9.89 8.24 -24.15
C THR A 829 10.05 8.67 -22.69
N VAL A 830 8.98 8.36 -21.93
CA VAL A 830 9.03 8.44 -20.48
C VAL A 830 8.85 7.03 -19.88
N SER A 831 9.87 6.75 -19.04
CA SER A 831 9.82 5.41 -18.42
C SER A 831 9.86 5.53 -16.90
N SER A 832 9.01 4.57 -16.34
CA SER A 832 9.03 4.69 -14.88
C SER A 832 8.80 3.32 -14.23
N ILE A 833 9.70 3.00 -13.21
CA ILE A 833 9.49 1.76 -12.42
C ILE A 833 8.87 2.13 -11.07
N GLY A 834 8.88 3.45 -10.61
CA GLY A 834 8.19 3.97 -9.43
C GLY A 834 6.88 4.66 -9.76
N VAL A 835 6.27 5.50 -8.94
CA VAL A 835 5.01 6.21 -9.19
C VAL A 835 5.25 7.44 -10.07
N ILE A 836 4.37 7.54 -11.09
CA ILE A 836 4.55 8.75 -11.92
C ILE A 836 3.18 9.40 -12.14
N TYR A 837 3.23 10.79 -11.83
CA TYR A 837 2.06 11.63 -12.14
C TYR A 837 2.35 12.56 -13.31
N VAL A 838 1.36 12.52 -14.23
CA VAL A 838 1.51 13.38 -15.42
C VAL A 838 0.27 14.27 -15.53
N ASP A 839 0.64 15.53 -15.64
CA ASP A 839 -0.49 16.46 -15.66
C ASP A 839 -0.25 17.58 -16.68
N ASN A 840 -1.31 17.82 -17.47
CA ASN A 840 -1.29 18.92 -18.45
C ASN A 840 -0.06 18.87 -19.35
N CYS A 841 0.19 17.74 -19.88
CA CYS A 841 1.34 17.56 -20.78
C CYS A 841 0.86 17.16 -22.17
N VAL A 842 1.94 17.28 -23.17
CA VAL A 842 1.66 16.85 -24.55
C VAL A 842 2.72 15.86 -25.00
N PHE A 843 2.23 14.65 -25.44
CA PHE A 843 3.12 13.70 -26.11
C PHE A 843 2.83 13.68 -27.61
N ASP A 844 3.88 14.18 -28.38
CA ASP A 844 3.58 14.41 -29.79
C ASP A 844 4.72 13.91 -30.67
N ASN A 845 4.35 13.28 -31.78
CA ASN A 845 5.29 12.86 -32.83
C ASN A 845 6.39 11.97 -32.27
N LEU A 846 5.96 10.96 -31.49
CA LEU A 846 6.92 9.99 -30.94
C LEU A 846 6.84 8.66 -31.68
N LYS A 847 8.03 7.98 -31.63
CA LYS A 847 8.04 6.72 -32.39
C LYS A 847 8.52 5.57 -31.50
N ALA A 848 7.91 4.42 -31.75
CA ALA A 848 8.42 3.19 -31.13
C ALA A 848 8.73 2.14 -32.20
N ASN A 849 10.03 1.68 -32.20
CA ASN A 849 10.44 0.77 -33.29
C ASN A 849 10.87 -0.58 -32.73
N GLU A 850 10.63 -0.75 -31.45
CA GLU A 850 11.00 -2.05 -30.84
C GLU A 850 9.75 -2.76 -30.32
N SER A 851 9.89 -4.12 -30.27
CA SER A 851 8.75 -4.91 -29.77
C SER A 851 8.47 -4.59 -28.30
N LEU A 852 7.21 -4.31 -27.94
CA LEU A 852 6.75 -4.08 -26.58
C LEU A 852 7.32 -2.78 -26.01
N SER A 853 7.46 -1.84 -26.85
CA SER A 853 7.90 -0.51 -26.42
C SER A 853 6.77 0.51 -26.61
N ALA A 854 6.80 1.52 -25.64
CA ALA A 854 5.80 2.59 -25.74
C ALA A 854 6.40 3.84 -26.39
N SER A 855 5.67 4.39 -27.38
CA SER A 855 6.20 5.66 -27.94
C SER A 855 6.18 6.78 -26.91
N ALA A 856 5.17 6.78 -25.95
CA ALA A 856 5.09 7.88 -24.96
C ALA A 856 5.51 7.38 -23.58
N ILE A 857 4.65 6.52 -22.94
CA ILE A 857 5.01 6.18 -21.56
C ILE A 857 5.01 4.65 -21.40
N TYR A 858 6.09 4.27 -20.83
CA TYR A 858 6.19 2.89 -20.37
C TYR A 858 6.33 2.86 -18.84
N ALA A 859 5.29 2.29 -18.18
CA ALA A 859 5.34 2.33 -16.71
C ALA A 859 5.11 0.93 -16.15
N THR A 860 5.94 0.54 -15.17
CA THR A 860 5.74 -0.71 -14.45
C THR A 860 5.23 -0.43 -13.03
N GLY A 861 5.41 0.90 -12.51
CA GLY A 861 4.83 1.36 -11.26
C GLY A 861 3.47 2.02 -11.45
N TYR A 862 2.82 2.68 -10.41
CA TYR A 862 1.52 3.36 -10.49
C TYR A 862 1.58 4.58 -11.41
N LEU A 863 0.63 4.54 -12.45
CA LEU A 863 0.57 5.68 -13.37
C LEU A 863 -0.77 6.41 -13.21
N VAL A 864 -0.55 7.78 -12.96
CA VAL A 864 -1.74 8.63 -12.91
C VAL A 864 -1.54 9.83 -13.83
N MET A 865 -2.65 9.95 -14.70
CA MET A 865 -2.53 11.07 -15.65
C MET A 865 -3.81 11.89 -15.64
N TYR A 866 -3.48 13.30 -15.82
CA TYR A 866 -4.61 14.22 -15.91
C TYR A 866 -4.39 15.24 -17.03
N ASN A 867 -5.48 15.60 -17.76
CA ASN A 867 -5.48 16.76 -18.68
C ASN A 867 -4.32 16.70 -19.67
N THR A 868 -4.10 15.63 -20.24
CA THR A 868 -2.95 15.44 -21.13
C THR A 868 -3.43 15.01 -22.51
N THR A 869 -2.62 15.60 -23.55
CA THR A 869 -2.91 15.23 -24.94
C THR A 869 -1.78 14.36 -25.51
N ILE A 870 -2.24 13.25 -26.09
CA ILE A 870 -1.30 12.36 -26.81
C ILE A 870 -1.73 12.23 -28.26
N ARG A 871 -0.65 12.64 -29.19
CA ARG A 871 -1.14 12.71 -30.58
C ARG A 871 0.00 12.42 -31.55
N ASN A 872 -0.33 11.89 -32.65
CA ASN A 872 0.52 11.72 -33.84
C ASN A 872 1.70 10.79 -33.55
N ASN A 873 1.47 9.90 -32.63
CA ASN A 873 2.57 8.97 -32.35
C ASN A 873 2.47 7.71 -33.22
N LYS A 874 3.75 7.17 -33.63
CA LYS A 874 3.78 6.08 -34.61
C LYS A 874 4.54 4.89 -34.02
N MET A 875 3.92 3.71 -34.23
CA MET A 875 4.50 2.45 -33.75
C MET A 875 4.61 1.45 -34.89
N TYR A 876 5.75 0.71 -34.98
CA TYR A 876 5.96 -0.01 -36.25
C TYR A 876 6.11 -1.50 -35.99
N LYS A 877 6.19 -1.93 -34.70
CA LYS A 877 6.40 -3.36 -34.46
C LYS A 877 5.23 -3.94 -33.66
N THR A 878 5.27 -5.33 -33.46
CA THR A 878 4.17 -6.02 -32.78
C THR A 878 4.08 -5.58 -31.32
N SER A 879 2.87 -5.17 -30.87
CA SER A 879 2.54 -4.94 -29.45
C SER A 879 3.13 -3.61 -28.96
N ASP A 880 3.31 -2.73 -29.90
CA ASP A 880 3.69 -1.35 -29.55
C ASP A 880 2.45 -0.50 -29.31
N SER A 881 2.64 0.43 -28.25
CA SER A 881 1.55 1.37 -27.99
C SER A 881 2.10 2.71 -27.50
N THR A 882 1.14 3.66 -27.58
CA THR A 882 1.57 4.96 -27.05
C THR A 882 1.83 4.88 -25.54
N ILE A 883 0.96 4.16 -24.89
CA ILE A 883 1.19 3.88 -23.47
C ILE A 883 1.13 2.38 -23.23
N ILE A 884 2.23 2.03 -22.51
CA ILE A 884 2.23 0.62 -22.10
C ILE A 884 2.46 0.54 -20.58
N ASN A 885 1.58 -0.22 -19.95
CA ASN A 885 1.79 -0.47 -18.52
C ASN A 885 1.76 -1.97 -18.23
N THR A 886 2.81 -2.40 -17.33
CA THR A 886 2.92 -3.84 -17.04
C THR A 886 2.89 -4.05 -15.53
N GLY A 887 1.60 -4.08 -14.73
CA GLY A 887 1.64 -4.78 -13.45
C GLY A 887 1.03 -3.96 -12.33
N ASN A 888 0.65 -2.65 -12.46
CA ASN A 888 0.10 -1.86 -11.35
C ASN A 888 -1.08 -1.02 -11.83
N ASN A 889 -1.81 -0.21 -11.04
CA ASN A 889 -3.04 0.54 -11.33
C ASN A 889 -2.76 1.76 -12.22
N ILE A 890 -3.64 1.86 -13.25
CA ILE A 890 -3.61 3.05 -14.10
C ILE A 890 -4.92 3.83 -13.93
N VAL A 891 -4.58 5.13 -13.70
CA VAL A 891 -5.77 6.00 -13.68
C VAL A 891 -5.58 7.14 -14.67
N LEU A 892 -6.55 7.15 -15.62
CA LEU A 892 -6.51 8.20 -16.64
C LEU A 892 -7.77 9.06 -16.56
N VAL A 893 -7.49 10.39 -16.48
CA VAL A 893 -8.64 11.30 -16.35
C VAL A 893 -8.45 12.48 -17.30
N ASP A 894 -9.43 12.66 -18.19
CA ASP A 894 -9.44 13.81 -19.10
C ASP A 894 -8.24 13.78 -20.05
N ILE A 895 -8.09 12.58 -20.60
CA ILE A 895 -6.99 12.47 -21.56
C ILE A 895 -7.55 12.44 -22.98
N LYS A 896 -6.66 13.10 -23.93
CA LYS A 896 -7.04 13.02 -25.36
C LYS A 896 -6.00 12.23 -26.14
N PHE A 897 -6.51 11.15 -26.77
CA PHE A 897 -5.67 10.39 -27.72
C PHE A 897 -6.10 10.66 -29.17
N ILE A 898 -5.03 11.29 -29.98
CA ILE A 898 -5.48 11.74 -31.31
C ILE A 898 -4.47 11.28 -32.36
N ASN A 899 -4.92 10.58 -33.34
CA ASN A 899 -4.16 10.27 -34.56
C ASN A 899 -2.93 9.42 -34.24
N ASN A 900 -3.14 8.56 -33.31
CA ASN A 900 -2.03 7.61 -33.08
C ASN A 900 -2.18 6.36 -33.94
N ALA A 901 -0.92 5.92 -34.38
CA ALA A 901 -1.02 4.85 -35.39
C ALA A 901 0.03 3.77 -35.12
N ALA A 902 -0.51 2.57 -35.32
CA ALA A 902 0.40 1.41 -35.20
C ALA A 902 0.29 0.51 -36.42
N SER A 903 1.56 0.09 -36.95
CA SER A 903 1.59 -0.82 -38.11
C SER A 903 2.49 -2.01 -37.81
N GLY A 904 1.96 -3.25 -38.07
CA GLY A 904 2.71 -4.48 -37.81
C GLY A 904 1.79 -5.68 -37.61
N ASN A 905 2.40 -6.91 -37.78
CA ASN A 905 1.58 -8.11 -37.56
C ASN A 905 1.03 -8.16 -36.12
N ASN A 906 -0.30 -8.11 -35.97
CA ASN A 906 -0.99 -8.15 -34.68
C ASN A 906 -1.01 -6.78 -34.01
N ALA A 907 -1.04 -5.82 -34.85
CA ALA A 907 -1.09 -4.44 -34.35
C ALA A 907 -2.40 -4.17 -33.59
N GLY A 908 -2.34 -3.30 -32.48
CA GLY A 908 -3.54 -2.92 -31.73
C GLY A 908 -3.21 -2.08 -30.51
N GLY A 909 -4.23 -1.37 -29.95
CA GLY A 909 -4.01 -0.58 -28.73
C GLY A 909 -3.11 0.62 -28.94
N THR A 910 -3.37 1.30 -30.02
CA THR A 910 -2.45 2.41 -30.35
C THR A 910 -2.38 3.43 -29.22
N ALA A 911 -3.49 3.61 -28.55
CA ALA A 911 -3.48 4.53 -27.40
C ALA A 911 -3.01 3.80 -26.14
N LEU A 912 -3.70 2.66 -25.90
CA LEU A 912 -3.37 1.94 -24.68
C LEU A 912 -3.21 0.45 -24.97
N TYR A 913 -2.08 0.01 -24.51
CA TYR A 913 -1.84 -1.43 -24.50
C TYR A 913 -1.65 -1.92 -23.06
N LEU A 914 -2.69 -2.64 -22.55
CA LEU A 914 -2.73 -2.95 -21.12
C LEU A 914 -2.49 -4.45 -20.89
N ILE A 915 -1.43 -4.60 -19.96
CA ILE A 915 -1.06 -5.99 -19.64
C ILE A 915 -1.02 -6.13 -18.11
N ASN A 916 -1.91 -6.91 -17.42
CA ASN A 916 -1.92 -7.20 -15.98
C ASN A 916 -2.16 -5.94 -15.16
N SER A 917 -2.94 -5.01 -15.77
CA SER A 917 -3.14 -3.74 -15.07
C SER A 917 -4.63 -3.47 -14.87
N ASN A 918 -4.94 -3.09 -13.51
CA ASN A 918 -6.29 -2.52 -13.32
C ASN A 918 -6.34 -1.04 -13.74
N THR A 919 -7.34 -0.86 -14.67
CA THR A 919 -7.28 0.46 -15.32
C THR A 919 -8.64 1.14 -15.24
N THR A 920 -8.52 2.41 -14.78
CA THR A 920 -9.70 3.28 -14.84
C THR A 920 -9.46 4.44 -15.80
N VAL A 921 -10.46 4.50 -16.73
CA VAL A 921 -10.41 5.58 -17.71
C VAL A 921 -11.68 6.43 -17.56
N TYR A 922 -11.37 7.62 -17.26
CA TYR A 922 -12.53 8.47 -16.93
C TYR A 922 -12.49 9.77 -17.72
N ASN A 923 -13.55 10.02 -18.41
CA ASN A 923 -13.74 11.28 -19.15
C ASN A 923 -12.63 11.52 -20.17
N CYS A 924 -12.34 10.47 -20.86
CA CYS A 924 -11.28 10.58 -21.87
C CYS A 924 -11.87 10.47 -23.27
N THR A 925 -10.99 11.06 -24.31
CA THR A 925 -11.44 11.00 -25.70
C THR A 925 -10.38 10.32 -26.58
N PHE A 926 -10.89 9.41 -27.44
CA PHE A 926 -10.04 8.70 -28.41
C PHE A 926 -10.50 8.99 -29.84
N ILE A 927 -9.54 9.66 -30.64
CA ILE A 927 -9.99 10.10 -31.97
C ILE A 927 -8.98 9.64 -33.02
N ASN A 928 -9.46 8.95 -33.99
CA ASN A 928 -8.69 8.62 -35.19
C ASN A 928 -7.45 7.80 -34.85
N ASN A 929 -7.60 6.97 -33.90
CA ASN A 929 -6.50 6.03 -33.65
C ASN A 929 -6.62 4.79 -34.51
N THR A 930 -5.35 4.44 -35.20
CA THR A 930 -5.45 3.44 -36.28
C THR A 930 -4.39 2.36 -36.06
N ALA A 931 -4.96 1.16 -36.13
CA ALA A 931 -4.05 0.00 -36.13
C ALA A 931 -4.18 -0.79 -37.44
N THR A 932 -2.97 -1.05 -38.11
CA THR A 932 -2.99 -1.75 -39.40
C THR A 932 -2.02 -2.92 -39.36
N GLY A 933 -2.44 -4.05 -39.85
CA GLY A 933 -1.59 -5.24 -39.94
C GLY A 933 -2.31 -6.42 -40.56
N VAL A 934 -1.56 -7.63 -40.71
CA VAL A 934 -2.24 -8.85 -41.21
C VAL A 934 -3.41 -9.20 -40.28
N ASN A 935 -3.04 -9.30 -38.98
CA ASN A 935 -4.03 -9.35 -37.90
C ASN A 935 -3.95 -8.09 -37.02
N ALA A 936 -5.17 -7.57 -36.71
CA ALA A 936 -5.16 -6.35 -35.89
C ALA A 936 -6.39 -6.30 -35.00
N THR A 937 -6.12 -5.66 -33.72
CA THR A 937 -7.27 -5.57 -32.80
C THR A 937 -7.16 -4.30 -31.96
N GLY A 938 -8.32 -3.77 -31.75
CA GLY A 938 -8.39 -2.61 -30.85
C GLY A 938 -7.69 -1.38 -31.40
N GLY A 939 -8.41 -0.59 -32.13
CA GLY A 939 -7.84 0.63 -32.75
C GLY A 939 -7.29 1.60 -31.73
N ALA A 940 -7.94 1.71 -30.64
CA ALA A 940 -7.47 2.64 -29.58
C ALA A 940 -6.94 1.86 -28.37
N ILE A 941 -7.76 0.95 -27.90
CA ILE A 941 -7.34 0.25 -26.68
C ILE A 941 -7.30 -1.25 -26.95
N LYS A 942 -6.17 -1.73 -26.58
CA LYS A 942 -6.06 -3.19 -26.52
C LYS A 942 -5.69 -3.64 -25.11
N LYS A 943 -6.75 -4.35 -24.55
CA LYS A 943 -6.50 -4.87 -23.20
C LYS A 943 -6.36 -6.39 -23.25
N VAL A 944 -5.15 -6.70 -22.73
CA VAL A 944 -4.85 -8.14 -22.85
C VAL A 944 -5.33 -8.85 -21.58
N SER A 945 -4.98 -8.25 -20.27
CA SER A 945 -5.36 -8.82 -18.97
C SER A 945 -5.52 -7.70 -17.93
N GLY A 946 -6.19 -8.00 -16.71
CA GLY A 946 -6.58 -6.98 -15.73
C GLY A 946 -7.97 -6.43 -15.99
N ASN A 947 -8.55 -5.61 -14.99
CA ASN A 947 -9.88 -5.01 -15.17
C ASN A 947 -9.79 -3.64 -15.84
N LEU A 948 -10.87 -3.40 -16.71
CA LEU A 948 -10.94 -2.10 -17.39
C LEU A 948 -12.31 -1.47 -17.14
N SER A 949 -12.21 -0.29 -16.51
CA SER A 949 -13.44 0.51 -16.34
C SER A 949 -13.40 1.78 -17.20
N LEU A 950 -14.39 1.79 -18.06
CA LEU A 950 -14.57 2.98 -18.92
C LEU A 950 -15.78 3.78 -18.44
N ASN A 951 -15.40 4.97 -18.05
CA ASN A 951 -16.47 5.81 -17.49
C ASN A 951 -16.50 7.19 -18.12
N ASN A 952 -17.63 7.47 -18.79
CA ASN A 952 -17.81 8.80 -19.40
C ASN A 952 -16.76 9.11 -20.44
N ASN A 953 -16.59 8.08 -21.28
CA ASN A 953 -15.57 8.28 -22.34
C ASN A 953 -16.23 8.38 -23.71
N THR A 954 -15.28 8.93 -24.70
CA THR A 954 -15.77 9.03 -26.08
C THR A 954 -14.74 8.44 -27.04
N PHE A 955 -15.22 7.51 -27.90
CA PHE A 955 -14.40 6.94 -28.99
C PHE A 955 -14.96 7.32 -30.35
N ILE A 956 -14.02 8.03 -31.17
CA ILE A 956 -14.53 8.52 -32.47
C ILE A 956 -13.56 8.10 -33.57
N ASN A 957 -14.09 7.42 -34.51
CA ASN A 957 -13.36 7.14 -35.77
C ASN A 957 -12.08 6.35 -35.51
N ASN A 958 -12.15 5.56 -34.55
CA ASN A 958 -11.02 4.65 -34.39
C ASN A 958 -11.15 3.42 -35.29
N THR A 959 -9.82 2.97 -35.80
CA THR A 959 -9.93 2.02 -36.91
C THR A 959 -8.90 0.92 -36.74
N VAL A 960 -9.44 -0.24 -37.03
CA VAL A 960 -8.48 -1.33 -37.26
C VAL A 960 -8.66 -1.88 -38.68
N SER A 961 -7.49 -2.13 -39.43
CA SER A 961 -7.58 -2.66 -40.80
C SER A 961 -6.49 -3.70 -41.02
N GLY A 962 -6.86 -4.69 -41.88
CA GLY A 962 -5.86 -5.72 -42.19
C GLY A 962 -6.37 -6.74 -43.20
N THR A 963 -5.50 -7.64 -43.66
CA THR A 963 -5.87 -8.64 -44.67
C THR A 963 -6.36 -9.92 -44.03
N GLY A 964 -6.06 -10.11 -42.62
CA GLY A 964 -6.47 -11.30 -41.89
C GLY A 964 -7.63 -11.01 -40.94
N TYR A 965 -7.46 -11.43 -39.64
CA TYR A 965 -8.53 -11.21 -38.65
C TYR A 965 -8.43 -9.83 -38.01
N VAL A 966 -9.62 -9.15 -38.13
CA VAL A 966 -9.59 -7.78 -37.60
C VAL A 966 -10.83 -7.55 -36.74
N PHE A 967 -10.57 -7.05 -35.43
CA PHE A 967 -11.71 -6.88 -34.53
C PHE A 967 -11.51 -5.65 -33.64
N GLY A 968 -12.70 -5.03 -33.30
CA GLY A 968 -12.67 -3.96 -32.29
C GLY A 968 -12.09 -2.66 -32.82
N GLY A 969 -12.88 -2.04 -33.59
CA GLY A 969 -12.38 -0.78 -34.17
C GLY A 969 -11.89 0.20 -33.12
N ALA A 970 -12.49 0.15 -31.96
CA ALA A 970 -12.05 1.05 -30.89
C ALA A 970 -11.37 0.26 -29.76
N VAL A 971 -12.10 -0.69 -29.24
CA VAL A 971 -11.59 -1.38 -28.05
C VAL A 971 -11.59 -2.89 -28.30
N ALA A 972 -10.41 -3.36 -28.05
CA ALA A 972 -10.36 -4.82 -27.97
C ALA A 972 -10.05 -5.26 -26.53
N ASN A 973 -11.03 -5.93 -26.01
CA ASN A 973 -10.88 -6.39 -24.62
C ASN A 973 -10.76 -7.92 -24.55
N PHE A 974 -9.51 -8.14 -23.96
CA PHE A 974 -9.26 -9.58 -23.82
C PHE A 974 -9.17 -9.96 -22.34
N ASN A 975 -9.83 -10.83 -21.89
CA ASN A 975 -9.70 -11.37 -20.52
C ASN A 975 -9.88 -10.27 -19.47
N GLY A 976 -10.42 -10.59 -18.21
CA GLY A 976 -10.70 -9.60 -17.16
C GLY A 976 -12.03 -8.89 -17.37
N GLN A 977 -12.60 -8.07 -16.35
CA GLN A 977 -13.91 -7.39 -16.42
C GLN A 977 -13.80 -6.06 -17.16
N LEU A 978 -14.93 -5.87 -17.89
CA LEU A 978 -15.02 -4.58 -18.57
C LEU A 978 -16.33 -3.89 -18.20
N TYR A 979 -16.09 -2.74 -17.62
CA TYR A 979 -17.25 -1.88 -17.35
C TYR A 979 -17.28 -0.68 -18.30
N VAL A 980 -18.44 -0.64 -19.00
CA VAL A 980 -18.64 0.50 -19.90
C VAL A 980 -19.84 1.31 -19.40
N LEU A 981 -19.39 2.46 -18.86
CA LEU A 981 -20.44 3.25 -18.20
C LEU A 981 -20.48 4.66 -18.79
N ASN A 982 -21.68 5.06 -19.30
CA ASN A 982 -21.84 6.42 -19.83
C ASN A 982 -20.81 6.73 -20.92
N THR A 983 -20.67 5.77 -21.74
CA THR A 983 -19.62 5.92 -22.77
C THR A 983 -20.25 5.90 -24.16
N THR A 984 -19.53 6.72 -25.07
CA THR A 984 -20.02 6.78 -26.46
C THR A 984 -18.99 6.23 -27.43
N PHE A 985 -19.46 5.30 -28.29
CA PHE A 985 -18.67 4.80 -29.43
C PHE A 985 -19.31 5.28 -30.72
N ASN A 986 -18.51 6.07 -31.44
CA ASN A 986 -19.14 6.71 -32.61
C ASN A 986 -18.23 6.56 -33.83
N SER A 987 -18.75 5.89 -34.80
CA SER A 987 -18.12 5.81 -36.14
C SER A 987 -16.79 5.06 -36.06
N ASN A 988 -16.75 4.13 -35.25
CA ASN A 988 -15.54 3.27 -35.25
C ASN A 988 -15.67 2.13 -36.25
N SER A 989 -14.32 1.62 -36.74
CA SER A 989 -14.45 0.74 -37.90
C SER A 989 -13.44 -0.39 -37.82
N ALA A 990 -13.96 -1.58 -38.19
CA ALA A 990 -13.09 -2.74 -38.43
C ALA A 990 -13.21 -3.20 -39.88
N LYS A 991 -11.95 -3.27 -40.54
CA LYS A 991 -12.01 -3.54 -41.99
C LYS A 991 -10.99 -4.63 -42.35
N SER A 992 -11.60 -5.70 -43.00
CA SER A 992 -10.69 -6.72 -43.54
C SER A 992 -10.93 -6.90 -45.04
N THR A 993 -9.89 -7.03 -45.86
CA THR A 993 -10.05 -7.10 -47.33
C THR A 993 -10.22 -8.55 -47.78
N ASN A 994 -9.86 -9.63 -47.03
CA ASN A 994 -9.90 -11.00 -47.57
C ASN A 994 -10.39 -11.98 -46.50
N SER A 995 -10.75 -11.44 -45.28
CA SER A 995 -11.11 -12.39 -44.21
C SER A 995 -12.29 -11.85 -43.39
N VAL A 996 -12.21 -12.07 -42.07
CA VAL A 996 -13.33 -11.72 -41.19
C VAL A 996 -13.04 -10.39 -40.50
N ALA A 997 -14.12 -9.59 -40.51
CA ALA A 997 -14.08 -8.35 -39.72
C ALA A 997 -15.28 -8.27 -38.79
N GLY A 998 -15.03 -7.70 -37.55
CA GLY A 998 -16.15 -7.67 -36.62
C GLY A 998 -15.94 -6.66 -35.49
N ALA A 999 -17.08 -6.23 -34.87
CA ALA A 999 -17.03 -5.30 -33.73
C ALA A 999 -16.44 -3.96 -34.14
N GLY A 1000 -17.16 -3.30 -34.98
CA GLY A 1000 -16.68 -1.97 -35.39
C GLY A 1000 -16.27 -1.09 -34.22
N ALA A 1001 -16.79 -1.39 -33.05
CA ALA A 1001 -16.44 -0.58 -31.87
C ALA A 1001 -15.77 -1.45 -30.80
N LEU A 1002 -16.49 -2.44 -30.32
CA LEU A 1002 -16.04 -3.11 -29.10
C LEU A 1002 -16.03 -4.62 -29.29
N TYR A 1003 -14.74 -5.03 -29.27
CA TYR A 1003 -14.59 -6.48 -29.27
C TYR A 1003 -14.30 -7.01 -27.86
N ASN A 1004 -15.11 -8.03 -27.51
CA ASN A 1004 -14.92 -8.59 -26.17
C ASN A 1004 -14.78 -10.12 -26.23
N GLN A 1005 -13.74 -10.40 -25.49
CA GLN A 1005 -13.49 -11.84 -25.55
C GLN A 1005 -13.18 -12.38 -24.13
N ASN A 1006 -13.86 -13.39 -23.76
CA ASN A 1006 -13.58 -14.08 -22.47
C ASN A 1006 -13.71 -13.11 -21.30
N THR A 1007 -14.97 -12.46 -21.23
CA THR A 1007 -15.04 -11.40 -20.20
C THR A 1007 -16.45 -11.33 -19.63
N ILE A 1008 -16.49 -10.58 -18.33
CA ILE A 1008 -17.77 -10.01 -17.86
C ILE A 1008 -17.91 -8.58 -18.34
N LEU A 1009 -19.05 -8.41 -19.00
CA LEU A 1009 -19.23 -7.10 -19.61
C LEU A 1009 -20.52 -6.46 -19.06
N LEU A 1010 -20.32 -5.26 -18.51
CA LEU A 1010 -21.48 -4.41 -18.20
C LEU A 1010 -21.45 -3.14 -19.06
N VAL A 1011 -22.58 -3.02 -19.75
CA VAL A 1011 -22.78 -1.78 -20.51
C VAL A 1011 -24.01 -1.06 -19.93
N TYR A 1012 -23.63 0.06 -19.48
CA TYR A 1012 -24.71 0.79 -18.80
C TYR A 1012 -24.75 2.24 -19.29
N ASN A 1013 -25.89 2.66 -19.67
CA ASN A 1013 -26.11 4.05 -20.10
C ASN A 1013 -25.08 4.50 -21.13
N SER A 1014 -24.97 3.62 -22.14
CA SER A 1014 -23.95 3.95 -23.15
C SER A 1014 -24.54 3.93 -24.55
N THR A 1015 -23.71 4.62 -25.52
CA THR A 1015 -24.23 4.73 -26.90
C THR A 1015 -23.22 4.18 -27.90
N PHE A 1016 -23.74 3.30 -28.78
CA PHE A 1016 -23.00 2.83 -29.97
C PHE A 1016 -23.66 3.33 -31.25
N ARG A 1017 -22.91 4.17 -31.85
CA ARG A 1017 -23.56 4.82 -33.01
C ARG A 1017 -22.65 4.77 -34.23
N SER A 1018 -23.19 4.29 -35.32
CA SER A 1018 -22.57 4.36 -36.65
C SER A 1018 -21.25 3.59 -36.66
N ASN A 1019 -21.20 2.59 -35.93
CA ASN A 1019 -20.00 1.73 -36.03
C ASN A 1019 -20.15 0.69 -37.13
N THR A 1020 -18.84 0.37 -37.80
CA THR A 1020 -18.98 -0.43 -39.03
C THR A 1020 -17.97 -1.57 -39.02
N ALA A 1021 -18.45 -2.69 -39.52
CA ALA A 1021 -17.57 -3.80 -39.85
C ALA A 1021 -17.72 -4.21 -41.31
N THR A 1022 -16.53 -4.32 -42.03
CA THR A 1022 -16.56 -4.68 -43.46
C THR A 1022 -15.54 -5.77 -43.74
N GLY A 1023 -15.97 -6.82 -44.33
CA GLY A 1023 -15.06 -7.91 -44.68
C GLY A 1023 -15.75 -8.99 -45.50
N LYS A 1024 -14.93 -10.10 -45.88
CA LYS A 1024 -15.56 -11.24 -46.56
C LYS A 1024 -16.74 -11.80 -45.74
N ASN A 1025 -16.42 -11.91 -44.40
CA ASN A 1025 -17.47 -12.15 -43.40
C ASN A 1025 -17.43 -11.09 -42.30
N THR A 1026 -18.68 -10.73 -41.86
CA THR A 1026 -18.67 -9.73 -40.78
C THR A 1026 -19.47 -10.24 -39.59
N TYR A 1027 -18.93 -9.68 -38.35
CA TYR A 1027 -19.58 -10.07 -37.10
C TYR A 1027 -19.79 -8.84 -36.22
N GLY A 1028 -21.18 -8.54 -36.13
CA GLY A 1028 -21.54 -7.38 -35.32
C GLY A 1028 -20.97 -6.06 -35.84
N GLY A 1029 -21.82 -5.23 -36.15
CA GLY A 1029 -21.37 -3.92 -36.62
C GLY A 1029 -20.81 -3.04 -35.51
N ALA A 1030 -21.32 -3.22 -34.33
CA ALA A 1030 -20.87 -2.41 -33.18
C ALA A 1030 -20.10 -3.30 -32.20
N THR A 1031 -20.76 -4.34 -31.77
CA THR A 1031 -20.07 -5.17 -30.77
C THR A 1031 -20.04 -6.63 -31.21
N TYR A 1032 -18.90 -7.18 -30.87
CA TYR A 1032 -18.74 -8.63 -31.03
C TYR A 1032 -18.34 -9.25 -29.69
N ASN A 1033 -19.28 -10.06 -29.21
CA ASN A 1033 -19.02 -10.71 -27.92
C ASN A 1033 -18.76 -12.20 -28.08
N TYR A 1034 -17.51 -12.46 -27.66
CA TYR A 1034 -17.05 -13.83 -27.87
C TYR A 1034 -16.80 -14.52 -26.53
N ILE A 1035 -17.71 -15.41 -26.18
CA ILE A 1035 -17.69 -16.10 -24.89
C ILE A 1035 -17.76 -15.09 -23.74
N THR A 1036 -18.99 -14.45 -23.66
CA THR A 1036 -19.13 -13.31 -22.73
C THR A 1036 -20.44 -13.43 -21.95
N TYR A 1037 -20.34 -12.95 -20.53
CA TYR A 1037 -21.55 -12.65 -19.77
C TYR A 1037 -21.81 -11.16 -19.72
N ALA A 1038 -22.91 -10.88 -20.39
CA ALA A 1038 -23.02 -9.42 -20.64
C ALA A 1038 -24.38 -8.93 -20.15
N SER A 1039 -24.33 -7.75 -19.61
CA SER A 1039 -25.54 -6.97 -19.32
C SER A 1039 -25.53 -5.63 -20.05
N TYR A 1040 -26.65 -5.51 -20.81
CA TYR A 1040 -26.88 -4.18 -21.41
C TYR A 1040 -28.07 -3.51 -20.75
N VAL A 1041 -27.73 -2.38 -20.18
CA VAL A 1041 -28.83 -1.72 -19.48
C VAL A 1041 -28.89 -0.25 -19.89
N ASN A 1042 -30.01 0.18 -20.29
CA ASN A 1042 -30.24 1.60 -20.61
C ASN A 1042 -29.22 2.12 -21.63
N SER A 1043 -29.10 1.30 -22.69
CA SER A 1043 -28.11 1.74 -23.69
C SER A 1043 -28.74 1.80 -25.08
N VAL A 1044 -27.85 2.44 -26.05
CA VAL A 1044 -28.42 2.70 -27.38
C VAL A 1044 -27.46 2.18 -28.45
N PHE A 1045 -28.04 1.40 -29.38
CA PHE A 1045 -27.35 0.99 -30.62
C PHE A 1045 -28.08 1.51 -31.85
N THR A 1046 -27.34 2.41 -32.46
CA THR A 1046 -28.10 3.04 -33.57
C THR A 1046 -27.19 3.19 -34.79
N ALA A 1047 -27.71 2.82 -35.90
CA ALA A 1047 -27.08 3.01 -37.22
C ALA A 1047 -25.76 2.26 -37.31
N ASN A 1048 -25.73 1.16 -36.69
CA ASN A 1048 -24.53 0.31 -36.86
C ASN A 1048 -24.68 -0.63 -38.05
N LYS A 1049 -23.36 -0.93 -38.67
CA LYS A 1049 -23.48 -1.67 -39.95
C LYS A 1049 -22.47 -2.81 -39.99
N ALA A 1050 -23.00 -3.93 -40.34
CA ALA A 1050 -22.13 -5.05 -40.72
C ALA A 1050 -22.34 -5.42 -42.19
N THR A 1051 -21.26 -5.18 -42.99
CA THR A 1051 -21.39 -5.40 -44.43
C THR A 1051 -20.36 -6.43 -44.89
N SER A 1052 -20.85 -7.36 -45.64
CA SER A 1052 -19.92 -8.42 -46.08
C SER A 1052 -20.26 -8.87 -47.49
N THR A 1053 -19.28 -9.36 -48.27
CA THR A 1053 -19.54 -10.01 -49.56
C THR A 1053 -20.00 -11.46 -49.34
N GLY A 1054 -19.74 -12.09 -48.20
CA GLY A 1054 -20.19 -13.42 -47.83
C GLY A 1054 -21.28 -13.38 -46.77
N MET A 1055 -20.87 -13.84 -45.52
CA MET A 1055 -21.84 -13.89 -44.41
C MET A 1055 -21.77 -12.61 -43.56
N SER A 1056 -23.04 -12.08 -43.26
CA SER A 1056 -23.11 -10.93 -42.35
C SER A 1056 -24.05 -11.23 -41.18
N ILE A 1057 -23.46 -10.95 -39.94
CA ILE A 1057 -24.23 -11.38 -38.75
C ILE A 1057 -24.32 -10.21 -37.79
N GLY A 1058 -25.66 -9.97 -37.37
CA GLY A 1058 -25.87 -8.95 -36.35
C GLY A 1058 -25.42 -7.56 -36.79
N GLY A 1059 -26.39 -6.86 -37.27
CA GLY A 1059 -26.08 -5.50 -37.72
C GLY A 1059 -25.42 -4.65 -36.66
N ALA A 1060 -25.77 -4.86 -35.44
CA ALA A 1060 -25.15 -4.11 -34.32
C ALA A 1060 -24.41 -5.07 -33.39
N VAL A 1061 -25.06 -6.13 -33.04
CA VAL A 1061 -24.47 -6.96 -31.98
C VAL A 1061 -24.39 -8.41 -32.46
N TYR A 1062 -23.20 -8.90 -32.35
CA TYR A 1062 -23.06 -10.35 -32.52
C TYR A 1062 -22.61 -10.98 -31.20
N PHE A 1063 -23.32 -12.01 -30.95
CA PHE A 1063 -23.02 -12.72 -29.70
C PHE A 1063 -22.81 -14.20 -30.00
N TYR A 1064 -21.52 -14.67 -29.93
CA TYR A 1064 -21.12 -15.96 -30.50
C TYR A 1064 -21.10 -17.02 -29.39
N SER A 1065 -21.47 -16.60 -28.16
CA SER A 1065 -21.53 -17.57 -27.07
C SER A 1065 -21.56 -16.85 -25.72
N GLY A 1066 -22.37 -17.30 -24.55
CA GLY A 1066 -22.55 -16.68 -23.25
C GLY A 1066 -24.01 -16.32 -22.98
N THR A 1067 -24.26 -15.50 -21.89
CA THR A 1067 -25.62 -15.05 -21.57
C THR A 1067 -25.72 -13.55 -21.72
N LEU A 1068 -26.89 -13.23 -22.04
CA LEU A 1068 -27.11 -11.79 -22.13
C LEU A 1068 -28.44 -11.41 -21.48
N THR A 1069 -28.29 -10.46 -20.48
CA THR A 1069 -29.50 -9.72 -20.03
C THR A 1069 -29.48 -8.29 -20.55
N SER A 1070 -30.63 -7.95 -21.09
CA SER A 1070 -30.74 -6.59 -21.62
C SER A 1070 -32.07 -5.97 -21.19
N SER A 1071 -31.92 -4.81 -20.57
CA SER A 1071 -33.14 -4.11 -20.18
C SER A 1071 -33.07 -2.63 -20.54
N TYR A 1072 -34.17 -2.12 -21.13
CA TYR A 1072 -34.29 -0.70 -21.47
C TYR A 1072 -33.29 -0.30 -22.54
N THR A 1073 -32.95 -1.24 -23.40
CA THR A 1073 -31.98 -0.93 -24.46
C THR A 1073 -32.71 -0.71 -25.79
N ARG A 1074 -32.05 0.22 -26.62
CA ARG A 1074 -32.68 0.55 -27.90
C ARG A 1074 -31.76 0.17 -29.07
N PHE A 1075 -32.38 -0.50 -30.02
CA PHE A 1075 -31.70 -0.81 -31.29
C PHE A 1075 -32.46 -0.17 -32.45
N THR A 1076 -31.73 0.78 -33.03
CA THR A 1076 -32.45 1.53 -34.07
C THR A 1076 -31.61 1.66 -35.33
N ASN A 1077 -32.19 1.32 -36.44
CA ASN A 1077 -31.60 1.56 -37.77
C ASN A 1077 -30.28 0.82 -37.91
N ASN A 1078 -30.28 -0.33 -37.40
CA ASN A 1078 -29.06 -1.14 -37.64
C ASN A 1078 -29.22 -2.02 -38.87
N LEU A 1079 -27.92 -2.27 -39.53
CA LEU A 1079 -28.01 -2.93 -40.83
C LEU A 1079 -27.00 -4.07 -40.93
N ALA A 1080 -27.53 -5.21 -41.25
CA ALA A 1080 -26.65 -6.29 -41.72
C ALA A 1080 -26.91 -6.58 -43.20
N LYS A 1081 -25.75 -6.60 -43.99
CA LYS A 1081 -25.89 -6.76 -45.45
C LYS A 1081 -24.84 -7.74 -45.96
N GLY A 1082 -25.30 -8.76 -46.76
CA GLY A 1082 -24.40 -9.74 -47.36
C GLY A 1082 -25.16 -10.82 -48.12
N LYS A 1083 -24.32 -11.86 -48.59
CA LYS A 1083 -24.95 -12.97 -49.33
C LYS A 1083 -25.92 -13.75 -48.43
N THR A 1084 -25.46 -14.10 -47.17
CA THR A 1084 -26.27 -14.68 -46.09
C THR A 1084 -26.27 -13.76 -44.87
N VAL A 1085 -27.59 -13.48 -44.38
CA VAL A 1085 -27.62 -12.48 -43.31
C VAL A 1085 -28.49 -13.00 -42.17
N TYR A 1086 -27.99 -12.75 -40.92
CA TYR A 1086 -28.75 -13.12 -39.73
C TYR A 1086 -28.78 -11.95 -38.74
N GLY A 1087 -30.11 -11.51 -38.48
CA GLY A 1087 -30.30 -10.49 -37.46
C GLY A 1087 -29.90 -9.10 -37.94
N GLY A 1088 -30.87 -8.33 -38.21
CA GLY A 1088 -30.60 -6.95 -38.62
C GLY A 1088 -29.96 -6.13 -37.51
N ALA A 1089 -30.31 -6.36 -36.39
CA ALA A 1089 -29.73 -5.67 -35.23
C ALA A 1089 -28.88 -6.64 -34.38
N PHE A 1090 -29.38 -7.79 -34.36
CA PHE A 1090 -28.88 -8.60 -33.23
C PHE A 1090 -28.90 -10.07 -33.60
N TYR A 1091 -27.73 -10.74 -33.42
CA TYR A 1091 -27.68 -12.19 -33.58
C TYR A 1091 -27.12 -12.83 -32.31
N PHE A 1092 -27.90 -13.75 -31.84
CA PHE A 1092 -27.48 -14.33 -30.57
C PHE A 1092 -27.39 -15.86 -30.69
N GLU A 1093 -26.15 -16.37 -30.37
CA GLU A 1093 -25.91 -17.82 -30.48
C GLU A 1093 -25.47 -18.37 -29.12
N GLY A 1094 -25.87 -17.66 -28.03
CA GLY A 1094 -25.45 -18.05 -26.68
C GLY A 1094 -26.41 -19.05 -26.05
N SER A 1095 -26.27 -19.09 -24.76
CA SER A 1095 -27.04 -20.11 -24.04
C SER A 1095 -28.40 -19.58 -23.60
N SER A 1096 -28.50 -18.35 -23.02
CA SER A 1096 -29.79 -17.76 -22.60
C SER A 1096 -29.83 -16.26 -22.90
N LEU A 1097 -30.99 -15.89 -23.38
CA LEU A 1097 -31.20 -14.47 -23.71
C LEU A 1097 -32.44 -13.95 -22.99
N ASN A 1098 -32.20 -12.92 -22.09
CA ASN A 1098 -33.31 -12.25 -21.43
C ASN A 1098 -33.37 -10.78 -21.81
N ILE A 1099 -34.50 -10.41 -22.42
CA ILE A 1099 -34.67 -9.03 -22.88
C ILE A 1099 -35.99 -8.49 -22.30
N THR A 1100 -35.87 -7.39 -21.65
CA THR A 1100 -37.08 -6.78 -21.10
C THR A 1100 -37.10 -5.28 -21.36
N LYS A 1101 -38.19 -4.76 -21.71
CA LYS A 1101 -38.39 -3.31 -21.92
C LYS A 1101 -37.43 -2.76 -22.96
N ALA A 1102 -37.20 -3.46 -24.05
CA ALA A 1102 -36.29 -3.01 -25.13
C ALA A 1102 -37.10 -2.48 -26.31
N VAL A 1103 -36.28 -1.69 -27.16
CA VAL A 1103 -36.91 -1.14 -28.37
C VAL A 1103 -36.08 -1.54 -29.59
N PHE A 1104 -36.79 -2.15 -30.56
CA PHE A 1104 -36.18 -2.47 -31.87
C PHE A 1104 -36.96 -1.78 -32.99
N THR A 1105 -36.24 -0.85 -33.62
CA THR A 1105 -36.96 -0.07 -34.64
C THR A 1105 -36.13 0.03 -35.93
N SER A 1106 -36.72 -0.36 -36.99
CA SER A 1106 -36.19 -0.14 -38.34
C SER A 1106 -34.84 -0.84 -38.51
N ASN A 1107 -34.73 -1.92 -37.93
CA ASN A 1107 -33.52 -2.73 -38.21
C ASN A 1107 -33.71 -3.61 -39.44
N VAL A 1108 -32.47 -3.81 -40.18
CA VAL A 1108 -32.67 -4.45 -41.49
C VAL A 1108 -31.65 -5.57 -41.67
N ALA A 1109 -32.17 -6.70 -41.86
CA ALA A 1109 -31.34 -7.78 -42.41
C ALA A 1109 -31.53 -7.90 -43.93
N ASN A 1110 -30.46 -7.53 -44.67
CA ASN A 1110 -30.56 -7.41 -46.14
C ASN A 1110 -29.69 -8.45 -46.83
N SER A 1111 -30.29 -9.42 -47.35
CA SER A 1111 -29.52 -10.50 -47.97
C SER A 1111 -29.88 -10.64 -49.44
N THR A 1112 -28.94 -11.08 -50.29
CA THR A 1112 -29.22 -11.38 -51.71
C THR A 1112 -29.59 -12.87 -51.86
N ASN A 1113 -29.41 -13.77 -50.84
CA ASN A 1113 -29.80 -15.19 -50.85
C ASN A 1113 -30.71 -15.51 -49.67
N SER A 1114 -30.08 -15.91 -48.45
CA SER A 1114 -30.93 -16.24 -47.30
C SER A 1114 -30.77 -15.20 -46.19
N SER A 1115 -32.02 -14.74 -45.64
CA SER A 1115 -31.98 -13.84 -44.48
C SER A 1115 -32.90 -14.36 -43.38
N ALA A 1116 -32.50 -14.06 -42.01
CA ALA A 1116 -33.33 -14.44 -40.86
C ALA A 1116 -33.25 -13.36 -39.78
N GLY A 1117 -34.63 -12.91 -39.43
CA GLY A 1117 -34.70 -12.03 -38.25
C GLY A 1117 -34.36 -10.59 -38.58
N GLY A 1118 -35.44 -9.80 -39.06
CA GLY A 1118 -35.24 -8.38 -39.36
C GLY A 1118 -34.66 -7.60 -38.19
N ALA A 1119 -35.02 -7.99 -37.04
CA ALA A 1119 -34.45 -7.37 -35.83
C ALA A 1119 -33.48 -8.34 -35.14
N MET A 1120 -34.01 -9.60 -34.98
CA MET A 1120 -33.15 -10.48 -34.18
C MET A 1120 -33.20 -11.91 -34.72
N MET A 1121 -32.07 -12.52 -34.70
CA MET A 1121 -31.97 -13.97 -34.87
C MET A 1121 -31.42 -14.61 -33.59
N ILE A 1122 -32.19 -15.68 -33.21
CA ILE A 1122 -31.83 -16.24 -31.90
C ILE A 1122 -31.65 -17.74 -32.03
N ASP A 1123 -30.42 -18.11 -31.65
CA ASP A 1123 -30.15 -19.56 -31.64
C ASP A 1123 -29.97 -20.05 -30.21
N ALA A 1124 -31.03 -19.65 -29.33
CA ALA A 1124 -30.97 -19.99 -27.90
C ALA A 1124 -32.33 -19.81 -27.25
N ASN A 1125 -32.38 -20.37 -25.92
CA ASN A 1125 -33.60 -20.02 -25.17
C ASN A 1125 -33.70 -18.51 -24.91
N ALA A 1126 -34.93 -18.08 -25.18
CA ALA A 1126 -35.04 -16.62 -25.08
C ALA A 1126 -36.34 -16.24 -24.37
N THR A 1127 -36.15 -15.32 -23.37
CA THR A 1127 -37.30 -14.63 -22.77
C THR A 1127 -37.29 -13.15 -23.11
N ILE A 1128 -38.42 -12.79 -23.74
CA ILE A 1128 -38.54 -11.39 -24.16
C ILE A 1128 -39.88 -10.84 -23.67
N THR A 1129 -39.78 -9.79 -22.87
CA THR A 1129 -41.05 -9.31 -22.30
C THR A 1129 -41.08 -7.78 -22.30
N ASN A 1130 -42.19 -7.26 -22.45
CA ASN A 1130 -42.40 -5.82 -22.33
C ASN A 1130 -41.52 -5.03 -23.30
N SER A 1131 -41.50 -5.51 -24.52
CA SER A 1131 -40.60 -4.84 -25.48
C SER A 1131 -41.39 -4.45 -26.74
N ASN A 1132 -40.62 -3.46 -27.57
CA ASN A 1132 -41.26 -2.98 -28.81
C ASN A 1132 -40.45 -3.37 -30.03
N PHE A 1133 -41.17 -3.96 -30.96
CA PHE A 1133 -40.58 -4.22 -32.28
C PHE A 1133 -41.39 -3.50 -33.37
N THR A 1134 -40.72 -2.56 -34.01
CA THR A 1134 -41.46 -1.74 -34.98
C THR A 1134 -40.67 -1.58 -36.27
N SER A 1135 -41.28 -1.97 -37.37
CA SER A 1135 -40.78 -1.71 -38.74
C SER A 1135 -39.42 -2.36 -38.96
N ASN A 1136 -39.25 -3.47 -38.45
CA ASN A 1136 -38.03 -4.23 -38.79
C ASN A 1136 -38.24 -5.06 -40.06
N HIS A 1137 -36.97 -5.24 -40.82
CA HIS A 1137 -37.16 -5.82 -42.17
C HIS A 1137 -36.16 -6.95 -42.40
N ALA A 1138 -36.76 -7.99 -42.78
CA ALA A 1138 -35.91 -9.06 -43.32
C ALA A 1138 -36.12 -9.20 -44.82
N ILE A 1139 -35.07 -8.91 -45.59
CA ILE A 1139 -35.16 -8.89 -47.06
C ILE A 1139 -34.29 -10.01 -47.63
N GLY A 1140 -34.91 -10.98 -48.60
CA GLY A 1140 -34.20 -12.10 -49.25
C GLY A 1140 -35.13 -13.21 -49.68
N THR A 1141 -34.55 -14.39 -50.31
CA THR A 1141 -35.28 -15.39 -51.09
C THR A 1141 -35.77 -16.51 -50.17
N TYR A 1142 -35.22 -16.86 -48.84
CA TYR A 1142 -35.58 -17.92 -47.90
C TYR A 1142 -35.73 -17.34 -46.49
N ASN A 1143 -36.94 -16.54 -46.15
CA ASN A 1143 -36.86 -15.67 -44.97
C ASN A 1143 -38.13 -15.79 -44.13
N GLY A 1144 -38.14 -15.95 -42.67
CA GLY A 1144 -39.25 -15.74 -41.73
C GLY A 1144 -38.83 -14.97 -40.50
N GLY A 1145 -39.74 -13.96 -39.97
CA GLY A 1145 -39.58 -13.22 -38.71
C GLY A 1145 -39.05 -11.81 -38.91
N GLY A 1146 -39.88 -10.91 -39.57
CA GLY A 1146 -39.50 -9.51 -39.70
C GLY A 1146 -38.98 -8.90 -38.41
N ALA A 1147 -39.36 -9.51 -37.32
CA ALA A 1147 -38.89 -9.06 -36.00
C ALA A 1147 -37.98 -10.10 -35.36
N ILE A 1148 -38.53 -11.38 -35.20
CA ILE A 1148 -37.72 -12.35 -34.45
C ILE A 1148 -37.70 -13.67 -35.21
N VAL A 1149 -36.52 -14.19 -35.27
CA VAL A 1149 -36.39 -15.60 -35.64
C VAL A 1149 -35.69 -16.34 -34.50
N THR A 1150 -36.31 -17.44 -34.22
CA THR A 1150 -35.66 -18.21 -33.16
C THR A 1150 -35.67 -19.69 -33.49
N VAL A 1151 -34.63 -20.42 -33.15
CA VAL A 1151 -34.56 -21.88 -33.38
C VAL A 1151 -34.55 -22.59 -32.03
N GLY A 1152 -34.51 -21.80 -30.85
CA GLY A 1152 -34.61 -22.32 -29.49
C GLY A 1152 -35.97 -22.03 -28.85
N ASN A 1153 -36.17 -22.46 -27.58
CA ASN A 1153 -37.44 -22.17 -26.90
C ASN A 1153 -37.66 -20.67 -26.70
N LEU A 1154 -38.89 -20.32 -26.98
CA LEU A 1154 -39.15 -18.87 -26.93
C LEU A 1154 -40.32 -18.59 -25.99
N THR A 1155 -40.08 -17.71 -24.96
CA THR A 1155 -41.14 -17.00 -24.24
C THR A 1155 -41.14 -15.51 -24.62
N ALA A 1156 -42.21 -15.08 -25.22
CA ALA A 1156 -42.34 -13.68 -25.65
C ALA A 1156 -43.70 -13.14 -25.23
N ASN A 1157 -43.72 -12.46 -24.05
CA ASN A 1157 -45.00 -12.00 -23.50
C ASN A 1157 -45.04 -10.48 -23.36
N LYS A 1158 -46.24 -9.99 -23.60
CA LYS A 1158 -46.51 -8.58 -23.31
C LYS A 1158 -45.61 -7.66 -24.14
N ASN A 1159 -45.45 -7.99 -25.43
CA ASN A 1159 -44.65 -7.17 -26.35
C ASN A 1159 -45.54 -6.52 -27.41
N ASN A 1160 -44.87 -5.43 -28.10
CA ASN A 1160 -45.54 -4.86 -29.28
C ASN A 1160 -44.83 -5.25 -30.57
N PHE A 1161 -45.56 -5.84 -31.52
CA PHE A 1161 -45.05 -6.10 -32.89
C PHE A 1161 -45.83 -5.28 -33.91
N ILE A 1162 -45.18 -4.25 -34.45
CA ILE A 1162 -45.91 -3.30 -35.30
C ILE A 1162 -45.18 -3.12 -36.62
N SER A 1163 -45.83 -3.49 -37.73
CA SER A 1163 -45.38 -3.18 -39.10
C SER A 1163 -44.03 -3.84 -39.39
N ASN A 1164 -43.78 -4.97 -38.85
CA ASN A 1164 -42.57 -5.70 -39.26
C ASN A 1164 -42.81 -6.45 -40.58
N VAL A 1165 -41.60 -6.58 -41.34
CA VAL A 1165 -41.81 -7.11 -42.69
C VAL A 1165 -40.78 -8.22 -42.95
N ALA A 1166 -41.38 -9.29 -43.53
CA ALA A 1166 -40.49 -10.34 -44.04
C ALA A 1166 -40.92 -10.77 -45.43
N SER A 1167 -39.98 -11.03 -46.43
CA SER A 1167 -40.22 -11.31 -47.86
C SER A 1167 -40.75 -12.73 -48.06
N ALA A 1168 -40.64 -13.70 -47.08
CA ALA A 1168 -41.03 -15.09 -47.36
C ALA A 1168 -42.14 -15.53 -46.39
N ALA A 1169 -41.94 -15.67 -45.00
CA ALA A 1169 -42.98 -16.15 -44.08
C ALA A 1169 -42.71 -15.61 -42.67
N GLY A 1170 -43.95 -15.20 -41.96
CA GLY A 1170 -43.89 -14.74 -40.56
C GLY A 1170 -43.29 -13.35 -40.42
N SER A 1171 -44.15 -12.27 -40.71
CA SER A 1171 -43.66 -10.88 -40.70
C SER A 1171 -43.26 -10.43 -39.29
N ALA A 1172 -43.73 -11.17 -38.22
CA ALA A 1172 -43.38 -10.83 -36.82
C ALA A 1172 -42.46 -11.88 -36.22
N ILE A 1173 -42.97 -13.17 -36.14
CA ILE A 1173 -42.11 -14.18 -35.51
C ILE A 1173 -42.08 -15.44 -36.37
N SER A 1174 -40.90 -15.93 -36.53
CA SER A 1174 -40.69 -17.25 -37.15
C SER A 1174 -39.98 -18.17 -36.16
N ASN A 1175 -40.64 -19.30 -35.92
CA ASN A 1175 -40.09 -20.15 -34.85
C ASN A 1175 -39.76 -21.54 -35.39
N GLY A 1176 -38.53 -22.03 -35.19
CA GLY A 1176 -38.05 -23.35 -35.59
C GLY A 1176 -37.89 -24.28 -34.39
N GLY A 1177 -38.16 -23.79 -33.07
CA GLY A 1177 -38.08 -24.54 -31.82
C GLY A 1177 -39.44 -24.67 -31.14
N THR A 1178 -39.47 -25.12 -29.77
CA THR A 1178 -40.72 -25.27 -29.00
C THR A 1178 -41.15 -23.93 -28.41
N ILE A 1179 -42.45 -23.60 -28.67
CA ILE A 1179 -42.98 -22.35 -28.10
C ILE A 1179 -43.52 -22.60 -26.70
N LYS A 1180 -42.87 -21.74 -25.81
CA LYS A 1180 -43.34 -21.90 -24.42
C LYS A 1180 -44.47 -20.94 -24.10
N SER A 1181 -44.43 -19.62 -24.64
CA SER A 1181 -45.54 -18.68 -24.43
C SER A 1181 -45.34 -17.44 -25.30
N ILE A 1182 -46.45 -16.93 -25.95
CA ILE A 1182 -46.44 -15.64 -26.66
C ILE A 1182 -47.74 -14.90 -26.34
N ASN A 1183 -48.09 -14.91 -25.04
CA ASN A 1183 -49.38 -14.34 -24.64
C ASN A 1183 -49.24 -12.87 -24.24
N GLY A 1184 -50.42 -12.16 -24.41
CA GLY A 1184 -50.49 -10.79 -23.90
C GLY A 1184 -49.76 -9.78 -24.79
N ASN A 1185 -49.40 -10.21 -26.08
CA ASN A 1185 -48.72 -9.29 -26.98
C ASN A 1185 -49.70 -8.50 -27.83
N TYR A 1186 -49.31 -7.24 -28.26
CA TYR A 1186 -50.04 -6.50 -29.30
C TYR A 1186 -49.41 -6.72 -30.67
N TRP A 1187 -50.17 -7.07 -31.67
CA TRP A 1187 -49.61 -7.53 -32.95
C TRP A 1187 -49.91 -6.52 -34.06
N GLY A 1188 -50.23 -5.18 -33.62
CA GLY A 1188 -50.29 -4.10 -34.63
C GLY A 1188 -51.69 -3.88 -35.16
N SER A 1189 -52.63 -4.77 -34.78
CA SER A 1189 -54.02 -4.64 -35.26
C SER A 1189 -54.98 -5.26 -34.23
N THR A 1190 -56.27 -4.75 -34.18
CA THR A 1190 -57.30 -5.34 -33.30
C THR A 1190 -57.77 -6.69 -33.83
N SER A 1191 -57.47 -7.02 -35.20
CA SER A 1191 -57.79 -8.32 -35.81
C SER A 1191 -56.60 -8.85 -36.59
N PRO A 1192 -55.57 -9.51 -35.88
CA PRO A 1192 -54.33 -9.93 -36.55
C PRO A 1192 -54.54 -11.13 -37.47
N SER A 1193 -53.90 -11.03 -38.64
CA SER A 1193 -53.83 -12.20 -39.52
C SER A 1193 -52.68 -13.13 -39.10
N TRP A 1194 -52.97 -14.26 -38.59
CA TRP A 1194 -51.98 -15.09 -37.88
C TRP A 1194 -51.06 -15.80 -38.87
N THR A 1195 -51.49 -16.21 -40.05
CA THR A 1195 -50.68 -16.95 -41.04
C THR A 1195 -49.63 -16.02 -41.66
N SER A 1196 -49.96 -14.63 -41.60
CA SER A 1196 -49.00 -13.64 -42.13
C SER A 1196 -47.99 -13.23 -41.05
N LEU A 1197 -48.33 -13.28 -39.80
CA LEU A 1197 -47.51 -12.75 -38.69
C LEU A 1197 -46.67 -13.86 -38.07
N LEU A 1198 -47.22 -15.16 -38.15
CA LEU A 1198 -46.52 -16.25 -37.46
C LEU A 1198 -46.20 -17.38 -38.43
N TYR A 1199 -45.08 -17.97 -38.21
CA TYR A 1199 -44.68 -19.13 -39.03
C TYR A 1199 -44.22 -20.27 -38.12
N ASN A 1200 -44.83 -21.54 -38.33
CA ASN A 1200 -44.55 -22.77 -37.55
C ASN A 1200 -44.95 -22.60 -36.08
N MET A 1201 -46.11 -21.88 -35.98
CA MET A 1201 -46.66 -21.70 -34.63
C MET A 1201 -48.18 -21.55 -34.69
N ASN A 1202 -48.81 -21.91 -33.46
CA ASN A 1202 -50.26 -21.68 -33.38
C ASN A 1202 -50.58 -20.28 -32.86
N LYS A 1203 -51.85 -19.90 -33.21
CA LYS A 1203 -52.28 -18.61 -32.64
C LYS A 1203 -52.23 -18.63 -31.11
N PRO A 1204 -51.88 -17.36 -30.41
CA PRO A 1204 -51.78 -17.31 -28.96
C PRO A 1204 -53.13 -17.51 -28.26
N SER A 1205 -53.06 -18.10 -27.03
CA SER A 1205 -54.27 -18.34 -26.21
C SER A 1205 -54.90 -17.03 -25.75
N SER A 1206 -54.17 -15.87 -25.65
CA SER A 1206 -54.64 -14.50 -25.36
C SER A 1206 -53.70 -13.47 -25.98
N TYR A 1207 -54.43 -12.29 -26.61
CA TYR A 1207 -53.58 -11.19 -27.10
C TYR A 1207 -54.23 -9.84 -26.80
N SER A 1208 -53.41 -8.78 -26.76
CA SER A 1208 -53.87 -7.41 -26.46
C SER A 1208 -54.45 -6.74 -27.71
N LYS A 1209 -55.59 -6.00 -27.55
CA LYS A 1209 -56.23 -5.32 -28.69
C LYS A 1209 -55.74 -3.87 -28.81
N THR A 1210 -55.04 -3.49 -27.70
CA THR A 1210 -54.43 -2.15 -27.74
C THR A 1210 -52.93 -2.23 -27.54
N LYS A 1211 -52.40 -1.26 -28.17
CA LYS A 1211 -50.94 -1.14 -28.01
C LYS A 1211 -50.55 -1.04 -26.52
N LEU A 1212 -49.55 -1.80 -26.11
CA LEU A 1212 -49.08 -1.80 -24.71
C LEU A 1212 -48.20 -0.58 -24.42
N SER A 1213 -48.55 0.11 -23.25
CA SER A 1213 -47.74 1.27 -22.82
C SER A 1213 -46.39 0.82 -22.26
N ASN A 1214 -45.37 0.96 -23.15
CA ASN A 1214 -44.06 0.64 -22.57
C ASN A 1214 -43.70 1.60 -21.42
#